data_AF-A0A8C6LHX0-F1
#
_entry.id   AF-A0A8C6LHX0-F1
#
_cell.length_a   1.000
_cell.length_b   1.000
_cell.length_c   1.000
_cell.angle_alpha   90.00
_cell.angle_beta   90.00
_cell.angle_gamma   90.00
#
_symmetry.space_group_name_H-M   'P 1'
#
loop_
_entity.id
_entity.type
_entity.pdbx_description
1 polymer ?
#
loop_
_entity_poly.entity_id
_entity_poly.type
_entity_poly.pdbx_seq_one_letter_code
_entity_poly.pdbx_strand_id
1 'polypeptide(L)'
;MMLCLVVFWASVRSIRREEFFPFGPSAGDQLLESGDDQTFRLTLSKPVLFYDGSFDSLYINTNGFVATKEPLNESTYLGKLPPEFGAMAPLHGDLDTSDGVGKVYFRQDNSPDVLRQAAEHINRGFPEEDEVNPINTVVITWVDIASHKPQTRGDGAERKRNTFQLVIASLETASYAIVLYARNGIQFTSTLVEDNGVVMHAGFSQGLVKGFFYSSQGNYYRTTTDDEASVRALAEETNSGLRGVWVYGIGTSPQFRNVVPGVVTDLPAETVDTQQHTDGQVKYSPAAEQIEINPLRYQPQNPEVVVVEDPEINVDVFSYNLGSCANNRNKCSQFADCRDYASGFCCHCRPGYYGNGLQCVAEGKPQRMNGKLRGKVFVENSPSPVEFNGNDLHSYVVVNDGRSYVAISDIPTSVGPSLMPLLALSNVIGWVFALEQPGFRNGFSIIGGEFTRQAEVTFQPGNEKLIIRQEFEGTDELDHLVVSTTMDGRVPAVPPGSTVQIDPYTDVYQYDSNLITSSSTRYYTVTNPDGSVETRSYQCRETITFQSCQHDESLRDVTTQMLKVDQIFVLYDVNNNLLRYAMSNKIGDVNGGQTEENPCFTGRHGCDTNAVCRPDQGSQFTCQCASGFSGDGRRCYDIDECTENQQICGPNAICNNQPGTFRCECEDGYQFGSDGRTCIEVDRPVDHCEDGTHTCDIPDRAQCSYTGGSSYICSCLPGFVGDGRICQDIDECQPGRCHQNAVCVNTQGSFLCQCLPGYSGNGVYCSSGRNQRTKTRCEAHRDNVLSTMEAHPRGARPPISQYIPECDENGNYLPMQCHGSTGYCWCVDRNGLEISGTRSAPSSRPMCIDHNTVTPTVGPWPRPDVIAPPPGTNLLFAQSGRIEHIPLEGYDMKKHDAKAVLHLPEKVIIGVAYDCVEKMVYWTEITSPSISKASMLGGEPTAVIRTDLESPEGITIDHLGRTMFWTDSMRDRIEVASLDGSQRRVLIDTDLVNPRAVIADPVSGNLYWSDWNRDAPKIETSHMDGSNRRVLVKDSLTLPNGLTYDSQSSLLCWADAGTHKMECMNPSRGDRSTVLEGIRYPFGMTSFGKTIYYTDWQRDAVVSVDRYAEKETDEFQPQKRTRPYGIAAAYPQCLSGQNYCSVNNGGCTHLCLATPNGRSCKCPDNAVAVGCVESGY
;
A
#
# COMPACT_ATOMS: atom_id res chain seq x y z
N MET A 1 20.59 -6.38 58.22
CA MET A 1 21.84 -6.71 57.50
C MET A 1 21.43 -7.46 56.24
N MET A 2 21.43 -6.77 55.10
CA MET A 2 20.73 -7.20 53.89
C MET A 2 21.46 -6.55 52.70
N LEU A 3 21.80 -7.33 51.67
CA LEU A 3 22.57 -6.85 50.53
C LEU A 3 21.62 -6.55 49.36
N CYS A 4 21.85 -5.43 48.66
CA CYS A 4 21.04 -5.02 47.53
C CYS A 4 21.46 -5.77 46.25
N LEU A 5 20.47 -6.28 45.51
CA LEU A 5 20.59 -6.54 44.07
C LEU A 5 19.91 -5.37 43.34
N VAL A 6 20.69 -4.58 42.60
CA VAL A 6 20.17 -3.48 41.78
C VAL A 6 20.03 -3.98 40.36
N VAL A 7 18.78 -4.15 39.91
CA VAL A 7 18.48 -4.43 38.50
C VAL A 7 18.42 -3.09 37.76
N PHE A 8 19.45 -2.80 36.97
CA PHE A 8 19.46 -1.62 36.08
C PHE A 8 18.53 -1.86 34.88
N TRP A 9 17.43 -1.13 34.83
CA TRP A 9 16.59 -1.03 33.63
C TRP A 9 17.21 0.01 32.69
N ALA A 10 17.78 -0.44 31.57
CA ALA A 10 18.26 0.45 30.50
C ALA A 10 17.06 1.04 29.73
N SER A 11 16.54 2.17 30.20
CA SER A 11 15.49 2.92 29.50
C SER A 11 16.10 3.83 28.43
N VAL A 12 15.64 3.71 27.18
CA VAL A 12 15.89 4.72 26.14
C VAL A 12 15.35 6.07 26.64
N ARG A 13 16.25 7.03 26.87
CA ARG A 13 15.98 8.27 27.60
C ARG A 13 15.39 9.33 26.66
N SER A 14 14.11 9.67 26.85
CA SER A 14 13.53 10.88 26.25
C SER A 14 14.16 12.13 26.88
N ILE A 15 14.43 13.12 26.03
CA ILE A 15 15.17 14.33 26.38
C ILE A 15 14.49 15.10 27.52
N ARG A 16 15.30 15.63 28.41
CA ARG A 16 14.89 16.43 29.56
C ARG A 16 15.07 17.92 29.29
N ARG A 17 14.34 18.75 30.02
CA ARG A 17 14.48 20.22 29.99
C ARG A 17 15.88 20.72 30.41
N GLU A 18 16.65 19.89 31.14
CA GLU A 18 18.06 20.13 31.51
C GLU A 18 19.07 19.73 30.41
N GLU A 19 18.61 19.08 29.34
CA GLU A 19 19.41 18.62 28.19
C GLU A 19 19.13 19.45 26.91
N PHE A 20 18.22 20.43 26.99
CA PHE A 20 18.02 21.46 25.96
C PHE A 20 19.29 22.32 25.81
N PHE A 21 19.44 23.01 24.67
CA PHE A 21 20.48 24.03 24.51
C PHE A 21 20.29 25.10 25.61
N PRO A 22 21.37 25.56 26.29
CA PRO A 22 21.25 26.51 27.40
C PRO A 22 20.42 27.72 27.04
N PHE A 23 19.46 28.12 27.88
CA PHE A 23 18.52 29.20 27.61
C PHE A 23 18.22 30.07 28.84
N GLY A 24 17.57 31.21 28.61
CA GLY A 24 17.27 32.24 29.61
C GLY A 24 18.39 33.27 29.82
N PRO A 25 18.22 34.23 30.75
CA PRO A 25 19.13 35.38 30.89
C PRO A 25 20.56 35.00 31.26
N SER A 26 20.76 33.85 31.91
CA SER A 26 22.08 33.29 32.22
C SER A 26 22.84 32.75 31.00
N ALA A 27 22.13 32.43 29.90
CA ALA A 27 22.72 32.06 28.62
C ALA A 27 22.87 33.26 27.65
N GLY A 28 22.52 34.48 28.11
CA GLY A 28 22.56 35.70 27.29
C GLY A 28 21.32 35.94 26.43
N ASP A 29 20.23 35.20 26.65
CA ASP A 29 19.02 35.34 25.83
C ASP A 29 18.31 36.69 26.01
N GLN A 30 17.81 37.20 24.88
CA GLN A 30 16.78 38.22 24.86
C GLN A 30 15.42 37.58 25.19
N LEU A 31 14.53 38.39 25.76
CA LEU A 31 13.17 37.99 26.15
C LEU A 31 12.18 38.75 25.27
N LEU A 32 11.26 38.02 24.63
CA LEU A 32 10.12 38.60 23.94
C LEU A 32 9.22 39.34 24.95
N GLU A 33 8.63 40.47 24.55
CA GLU A 33 7.71 41.20 25.44
C GLU A 33 6.51 40.33 25.81
N SER A 34 6.18 40.27 27.11
CA SER A 34 5.11 39.41 27.61
C SER A 34 3.74 39.93 27.17
N GLY A 35 2.98 39.07 26.49
CA GLY A 35 1.65 39.36 26.01
C GLY A 35 1.10 38.21 25.18
N ASP A 36 0.06 38.54 24.43
CA ASP A 36 -0.59 37.71 23.43
C ASP A 36 -0.21 38.17 22.01
N ASP A 37 -0.11 37.23 21.07
CA ASP A 37 0.30 37.42 19.67
C ASP A 37 1.59 38.25 19.40
N GLN A 38 2.44 38.43 20.42
CA GLN A 38 3.60 39.33 20.35
C GLN A 38 4.65 38.80 19.37
N THR A 39 5.17 39.68 18.51
CA THR A 39 6.13 39.33 17.45
C THR A 39 7.37 40.20 17.51
N PHE A 40 8.56 39.58 17.52
CA PHE A 40 9.85 40.27 17.47
C PHE A 40 10.64 39.96 16.20
N ARG A 41 11.15 41.00 15.53
CA ARG A 41 11.99 40.86 14.33
C ARG A 41 13.48 40.76 14.72
N LEU A 42 14.03 39.56 14.58
CA LEU A 42 15.45 39.26 14.77
C LEU A 42 16.21 39.45 13.44
N THR A 43 17.13 40.42 13.37
CA THR A 43 18.09 40.56 12.26
C THR A 43 19.26 39.60 12.47
N LEU A 44 19.61 38.82 11.44
CA LEU A 44 20.56 37.72 11.54
C LEU A 44 22.00 38.14 11.20
N SER A 45 22.98 37.47 11.82
CA SER A 45 24.42 37.59 11.57
C SER A 45 24.88 36.82 10.32
N LYS A 46 24.14 35.77 9.98
CA LYS A 46 24.27 34.89 8.81
C LYS A 46 22.86 34.60 8.28
N PRO A 47 22.62 34.59 6.96
CA PRO A 47 21.30 34.30 6.43
C PRO A 47 20.91 32.86 6.73
N VAL A 48 19.63 32.65 7.05
CA VAL A 48 19.03 31.31 7.11
C VAL A 48 18.50 30.94 5.74
N LEU A 49 18.88 29.76 5.23
CA LEU A 49 18.27 29.17 4.04
C LEU A 49 17.00 28.44 4.44
N PHE A 50 15.89 28.68 3.74
CA PHE A 50 14.60 28.07 4.04
C PHE A 50 13.78 27.89 2.76
N TYR A 51 13.46 26.64 2.42
CA TYR A 51 13.02 26.24 1.08
C TYR A 51 14.00 26.76 0.00
N ASP A 52 13.51 27.54 -0.97
CA ASP A 52 14.27 28.21 -2.03
C ASP A 52 14.68 29.66 -1.67
N GLY A 53 14.34 30.12 -0.46
CA GLY A 53 14.62 31.46 0.02
C GLY A 53 15.87 31.56 0.91
N SER A 54 16.45 32.75 0.94
CA SER A 54 17.52 33.15 1.86
C SER A 54 17.06 34.38 2.63
N PHE A 55 17.19 34.36 3.96
CA PHE A 55 16.55 35.34 4.84
C PHE A 55 17.54 35.96 5.85
N ASP A 56 17.71 37.28 5.77
CA ASP A 56 18.54 38.07 6.70
C ASP A 56 17.82 38.49 7.99
N SER A 57 16.51 38.20 8.13
CA SER A 57 15.77 38.44 9.36
C SER A 57 14.57 37.51 9.51
N LEU A 58 14.31 37.06 10.75
CA LEU A 58 13.19 36.20 11.13
C LEU A 58 12.27 36.93 12.13
N TYR A 59 11.03 36.46 12.23
CA TYR A 59 9.98 37.03 13.08
C TYR A 59 9.51 35.97 14.07
N ILE A 60 9.89 36.10 15.34
CA ILE A 60 9.58 35.14 16.41
C ILE A 60 8.25 35.57 17.06
N ASN A 61 7.28 34.67 17.17
CA ASN A 61 5.94 34.95 17.68
C ASN A 61 5.59 34.08 18.93
N THR A 62 4.73 34.58 19.82
CA THR A 62 4.26 33.85 21.03
C THR A 62 3.52 32.55 20.72
N ASN A 63 2.75 32.52 19.63
CA ASN A 63 1.94 31.40 19.14
C ASN A 63 2.76 30.25 18.51
N GLY A 64 4.01 30.06 18.97
CA GLY A 64 4.80 28.85 18.77
C GLY A 64 5.40 28.68 17.37
N PHE A 65 5.62 29.79 16.63
CA PHE A 65 6.24 29.78 15.31
C PHE A 65 7.27 30.89 15.10
N VAL A 66 8.13 30.70 14.09
CA VAL A 66 9.06 31.69 13.56
C VAL A 66 8.77 31.88 12.08
N ALA A 67 8.39 33.10 11.67
CA ALA A 67 8.07 33.42 10.28
C ALA A 67 9.26 34.08 9.57
N THR A 68 9.36 33.89 8.25
CA THR A 68 10.35 34.56 7.39
C THR A 68 9.93 35.98 6.98
N LYS A 69 8.67 36.33 7.27
CA LYS A 69 8.07 37.65 7.06
C LYS A 69 7.16 37.97 8.25
N GLU A 70 6.99 39.26 8.53
CA GLU A 70 6.00 39.78 9.49
C GLU A 70 4.61 39.16 9.24
N PRO A 71 4.00 38.48 10.23
CA PRO A 71 2.65 37.94 10.15
C PRO A 71 1.62 39.09 10.10
N LEU A 72 0.43 38.82 9.55
CA LEU A 72 -0.59 39.87 9.34
C LEU A 72 -1.56 40.01 10.52
N ASN A 73 -2.50 39.06 10.64
CA ASN A 73 -3.50 39.01 11.71
C ASN A 73 -3.65 37.56 12.19
N GLU A 74 -3.80 37.33 13.48
CA GLU A 74 -4.20 36.09 14.16
C GLU A 74 -5.04 35.12 13.30
N SER A 75 -6.21 35.58 12.86
CA SER A 75 -7.22 34.80 12.13
C SER A 75 -6.78 34.35 10.72
N THR A 76 -5.62 34.77 10.24
CA THR A 76 -5.00 34.27 9.00
C THR A 76 -4.17 33.00 9.19
N TYR A 77 -3.71 32.71 10.43
CA TYR A 77 -2.84 31.57 10.72
C TYR A 77 -3.34 30.62 11.82
N LEU A 78 -4.06 31.08 12.84
CA LEU A 78 -4.56 30.17 13.88
C LEU A 78 -5.46 29.08 13.29
N GLY A 79 -5.19 27.82 13.69
CA GLY A 79 -5.85 26.63 13.18
C GLY A 79 -5.59 26.32 11.69
N LYS A 80 -4.60 26.96 11.07
CA LYS A 80 -4.32 26.85 9.62
C LYS A 80 -2.84 26.51 9.40
N LEU A 81 -2.55 25.21 9.30
CA LEU A 81 -1.29 24.72 8.73
C LEU A 81 -1.59 24.12 7.34
N PRO A 82 -0.95 24.59 6.25
CA PRO A 82 0.06 25.65 6.20
C PRO A 82 -0.52 27.08 6.22
N PRO A 83 0.15 28.05 6.86
CA PRO A 83 -0.18 29.46 6.73
C PRO A 83 0.29 30.04 5.37
N GLU A 84 -0.31 31.17 4.97
CA GLU A 84 0.00 31.90 3.73
C GLU A 84 1.40 32.57 3.69
N PHE A 85 2.18 32.47 4.77
CA PHE A 85 3.56 32.99 4.86
C PHE A 85 4.55 31.88 5.20
N GLY A 86 5.83 32.13 4.91
CA GLY A 86 6.90 31.20 5.24
C GLY A 86 7.06 31.08 6.76
N ALA A 87 6.93 29.87 7.30
CA ALA A 87 6.85 29.62 8.73
C ALA A 87 7.57 28.33 9.13
N MET A 88 8.39 28.41 10.18
CA MET A 88 8.95 27.29 10.94
C MET A 88 8.16 27.20 12.25
N ALA A 89 7.31 26.19 12.38
CA ALA A 89 6.32 26.06 13.44
C ALA A 89 6.62 24.84 14.33
N PRO A 90 7.44 24.96 15.39
CA PRO A 90 7.68 23.87 16.32
C PRO A 90 6.41 23.46 17.11
N LEU A 91 5.53 24.39 17.49
CA LEU A 91 4.23 24.03 18.06
C LEU A 91 3.22 25.18 17.92
N HIS A 92 2.59 25.28 16.75
CA HIS A 92 1.63 26.33 16.44
C HIS A 92 0.31 26.12 17.20
N GLY A 93 -0.11 27.14 17.94
CA GLY A 93 -1.36 27.16 18.71
C GLY A 93 -1.64 28.56 19.26
N ASP A 94 -2.80 28.70 19.91
CA ASP A 94 -3.22 29.92 20.61
C ASP A 94 -2.63 29.92 22.04
N LEU A 95 -1.52 30.65 22.21
CA LEU A 95 -0.54 30.56 23.31
C LEU A 95 -0.21 31.94 23.92
N ASP A 96 -0.45 32.07 25.22
CA ASP A 96 -0.34 33.34 25.97
C ASP A 96 0.86 33.38 26.93
N THR A 97 1.50 34.55 26.99
CA THR A 97 2.56 34.90 27.96
C THR A 97 2.20 36.06 28.89
N SER A 98 0.98 36.61 28.78
CA SER A 98 0.47 37.75 29.57
C SER A 98 0.43 37.48 31.08
N ASP A 99 0.41 36.23 31.52
CA ASP A 99 0.49 35.88 32.94
C ASP A 99 1.90 35.98 33.56
N GLY A 100 2.92 36.30 32.75
CA GLY A 100 4.30 36.57 33.19
C GLY A 100 5.08 35.35 33.67
N VAL A 101 4.46 34.17 33.70
CA VAL A 101 5.11 32.88 33.97
C VAL A 101 5.68 32.31 32.67
N GLY A 102 4.84 32.23 31.63
CA GLY A 102 5.25 31.79 30.29
C GLY A 102 6.13 32.83 29.59
N LYS A 103 7.18 32.39 28.88
CA LYS A 103 8.18 33.27 28.26
C LYS A 103 8.70 32.69 26.95
N VAL A 104 9.07 33.57 26.02
CA VAL A 104 9.84 33.21 24.81
C VAL A 104 11.23 33.84 24.91
N TYR A 105 12.25 33.00 25.05
CA TYR A 105 13.65 33.39 25.07
C TYR A 105 14.29 33.14 23.70
N PHE A 106 15.18 34.02 23.24
CA PHE A 106 15.91 33.82 22.00
C PHE A 106 17.31 34.47 22.00
N ARG A 107 18.23 33.85 21.25
CA ARG A 107 19.51 34.47 20.85
C ARG A 107 20.02 33.93 19.52
N GLN A 108 21.04 34.58 19.02
CA GLN A 108 21.95 34.02 18.03
C GLN A 108 23.25 33.63 18.74
N ASP A 109 23.80 32.47 18.41
CA ASP A 109 24.95 31.90 19.10
C ASP A 109 25.92 31.27 18.09
N ASN A 110 27.20 31.56 18.26
CA ASN A 110 28.31 31.00 17.49
C ASN A 110 29.45 30.52 18.40
N SER A 111 29.15 30.26 19.67
CA SER A 111 30.09 29.64 20.60
C SER A 111 30.38 28.19 20.18
N PRO A 112 31.64 27.71 20.29
CA PRO A 112 32.01 26.36 19.85
C PRO A 112 31.18 25.25 20.50
N ASP A 113 30.77 25.40 21.76
CA ASP A 113 29.95 24.40 22.46
C ASP A 113 28.54 24.26 21.87
N VAL A 114 27.89 25.37 21.52
CA VAL A 114 26.56 25.35 20.90
C VAL A 114 26.63 24.91 19.43
N LEU A 115 27.66 25.32 18.69
CA LEU A 115 27.87 24.85 17.32
C LEU A 115 28.16 23.33 17.28
N ARG A 116 28.96 22.82 18.22
CA ARG A 116 29.22 21.38 18.38
C ARG A 116 27.97 20.61 18.80
N GLN A 117 27.17 21.11 19.76
CA GLN A 117 25.92 20.46 20.14
C GLN A 117 24.94 20.42 18.95
N ALA A 118 24.89 21.45 18.11
CA ALA A 118 24.11 21.45 16.88
C ALA A 118 24.61 20.42 15.85
N ALA A 119 25.93 20.34 15.63
CA ALA A 119 26.54 19.31 14.78
C ALA A 119 26.22 17.88 15.27
N GLU A 120 26.37 17.62 16.58
CA GLU A 120 26.06 16.32 17.20
C GLU A 120 24.60 15.90 17.01
N HIS A 121 23.65 16.84 17.00
CA HIS A 121 22.25 16.54 16.68
C HIS A 121 22.01 16.33 15.17
N ILE A 122 22.66 17.12 14.30
CA ILE A 122 22.50 16.98 12.85
C ILE A 122 23.09 15.66 12.36
N ASN A 123 24.31 15.32 12.74
CA ASN A 123 25.00 14.10 12.31
C ASN A 123 24.30 12.82 12.83
N ARG A 124 23.50 12.92 13.91
CA ARG A 124 22.60 11.84 14.36
C ARG A 124 21.34 11.69 13.52
N GLY A 125 20.85 12.77 12.89
CA GLY A 125 19.70 12.72 11.98
C GLY A 125 20.10 12.47 10.52
N PHE A 126 21.34 12.76 10.15
CA PHE A 126 21.88 12.62 8.80
C PHE A 126 23.21 11.87 8.82
N PRO A 127 23.24 10.58 9.24
CA PRO A 127 24.47 9.81 9.42
C PRO A 127 25.17 9.40 8.11
N GLU A 128 24.54 9.67 6.96
CA GLU A 128 25.09 9.42 5.62
C GLU A 128 25.62 10.70 4.93
N GLU A 129 25.47 11.88 5.56
CA GLU A 129 26.07 13.13 5.08
C GLU A 129 27.50 13.33 5.67
N ASP A 130 28.37 14.06 4.97
CA ASP A 130 29.68 14.49 5.48
C ASP A 130 29.53 15.30 6.79
N GLU A 131 30.46 15.14 7.74
CA GLU A 131 30.35 15.66 9.12
C GLU A 131 29.96 17.16 9.17
N VAL A 132 28.71 17.43 9.54
CA VAL A 132 28.08 18.74 9.38
C VAL A 132 28.63 19.72 10.43
N ASN A 133 29.18 20.84 9.97
CA ASN A 133 29.81 21.86 10.82
C ASN A 133 29.09 23.23 10.70
N PRO A 134 28.09 23.52 11.56
CA PRO A 134 27.37 24.81 11.55
C PRO A 134 28.27 26.00 11.87
N ILE A 135 28.05 27.13 11.19
CA ILE A 135 28.83 28.38 11.39
C ILE A 135 28.11 29.41 12.27
N ASN A 136 26.81 29.25 12.48
CA ASN A 136 25.96 30.10 13.31
C ASN A 136 24.68 29.35 13.69
N THR A 137 24.12 29.62 14.87
CA THR A 137 22.82 29.10 15.30
C THR A 137 21.88 30.21 15.76
N VAL A 138 20.58 29.94 15.70
CA VAL A 138 19.52 30.73 16.33
C VAL A 138 18.77 29.81 17.28
N VAL A 139 18.82 30.09 18.58
CA VAL A 139 18.11 29.33 19.62
C VAL A 139 16.87 30.11 20.01
N ILE A 140 15.69 29.48 19.96
CA ILE A 140 14.41 30.03 20.43
C ILE A 140 13.76 29.01 21.37
N THR A 141 13.39 29.43 22.58
CA THR A 141 12.76 28.56 23.59
C THR A 141 11.45 29.17 24.07
N TRP A 142 10.34 28.48 23.81
CA TRP A 142 9.03 28.76 24.40
C TRP A 142 8.96 27.94 25.69
N VAL A 143 8.92 28.61 26.85
CA VAL A 143 9.03 27.97 28.16
C VAL A 143 7.86 28.35 29.07
N ASP A 144 7.29 27.34 29.72
CA ASP A 144 6.17 27.43 30.66
C ASP A 144 4.94 28.20 30.12
N ILE A 145 4.66 28.10 28.82
CA ILE A 145 3.60 28.86 28.12
C ILE A 145 2.24 28.17 28.26
N ALA A 146 1.17 28.95 28.47
CA ALA A 146 -0.20 28.48 28.63
C ALA A 146 -1.05 28.76 27.37
N SER A 147 -2.25 28.17 27.28
CA SER A 147 -3.25 28.59 26.28
C SER A 147 -3.94 29.90 26.69
N HIS A 148 -4.25 30.77 25.73
CA HIS A 148 -4.86 32.09 25.97
C HIS A 148 -6.14 32.02 26.81
N LYS A 149 -7.04 31.08 26.51
CA LYS A 149 -8.19 30.74 27.36
C LYS A 149 -7.86 29.55 28.26
N PRO A 150 -8.03 29.65 29.59
CA PRO A 150 -7.84 28.52 30.51
C PRO A 150 -9.04 27.57 30.48
N GLN A 151 -8.80 26.26 30.41
CA GLN A 151 -9.85 25.23 30.54
C GLN A 151 -10.36 25.12 31.99
N THR A 152 -11.22 26.06 32.42
CA THR A 152 -11.82 26.02 33.77
C THR A 152 -12.97 25.01 33.86
N ARG A 153 -12.64 23.72 34.01
CA ARG A 153 -13.47 22.82 34.83
C ARG A 153 -12.93 22.87 36.26
N GLY A 154 -13.81 23.18 37.21
CA GLY A 154 -13.41 23.56 38.56
C GLY A 154 -12.91 22.39 39.39
N ASP A 155 -11.60 22.39 39.63
CA ASP A 155 -11.00 22.22 40.96
C ASP A 155 -9.63 22.91 40.97
N GLY A 156 -8.94 22.96 42.12
CA GLY A 156 -7.70 23.73 42.33
C GLY A 156 -6.44 23.17 41.66
N ALA A 157 -6.49 22.86 40.37
CA ALA A 157 -5.38 22.32 39.59
C ALA A 157 -4.48 23.42 38.97
N GLU A 158 -3.22 23.09 38.74
CA GLU A 158 -2.25 23.98 38.10
C GLU A 158 -2.60 24.27 36.63
N ARG A 159 -2.30 25.48 36.14
CA ARG A 159 -2.38 25.77 34.70
C ARG A 159 -1.36 24.88 33.97
N LYS A 160 -1.85 23.93 33.18
CA LYS A 160 -1.05 23.13 32.24
C LYS A 160 -0.25 24.07 31.32
N ARG A 161 1.02 23.76 31.12
CA ARG A 161 1.97 24.59 30.36
C ARG A 161 2.84 23.76 29.45
N ASN A 162 3.16 24.28 28.27
CA ASN A 162 4.05 23.64 27.32
C ASN A 162 5.45 24.28 27.34
N THR A 163 6.46 23.49 27.02
CA THR A 163 7.87 23.90 26.91
C THR A 163 8.56 23.15 25.77
N PHE A 164 9.05 23.89 24.79
CA PHE A 164 9.68 23.37 23.57
C PHE A 164 10.73 24.36 23.04
N GLN A 165 11.72 23.86 22.29
CA GLN A 165 12.84 24.64 21.77
C GLN A 165 13.01 24.39 20.28
N LEU A 166 13.30 25.44 19.51
CA LEU A 166 13.74 25.40 18.12
C LEU A 166 15.18 25.93 18.05
N VAL A 167 16.08 25.17 17.43
CA VAL A 167 17.42 25.62 17.09
C VAL A 167 17.59 25.56 15.58
N ILE A 168 17.80 26.71 14.96
CA ILE A 168 18.11 26.82 13.53
C ILE A 168 19.62 26.87 13.40
N ALA A 169 20.22 25.89 12.73
CA ALA A 169 21.66 25.80 12.50
C ALA A 169 21.98 26.10 11.04
N SER A 170 22.82 27.10 10.77
CA SER A 170 23.17 27.53 9.41
C SER A 170 24.62 27.21 9.07
N LEU A 171 24.82 26.76 7.83
CA LEU A 171 26.11 26.53 7.17
C LEU A 171 26.29 27.58 6.04
N GLU A 172 27.37 27.48 5.26
CA GLU A 172 27.56 28.34 4.08
C GLU A 172 26.61 28.00 2.92
N THR A 173 26.21 26.73 2.80
CA THR A 173 25.41 26.19 1.69
C THR A 173 24.08 25.56 2.12
N ALA A 174 23.86 25.38 3.42
CA ALA A 174 22.73 24.64 3.99
C ALA A 174 22.18 25.32 5.27
N SER A 175 21.00 24.91 5.71
CA SER A 175 20.45 25.20 7.03
C SER A 175 19.54 24.06 7.49
N TYR A 176 19.60 23.75 8.79
CA TYR A 176 18.87 22.68 9.45
C TYR A 176 18.05 23.24 10.61
N ALA A 177 16.92 22.62 10.93
CA ALA A 177 16.12 22.88 12.12
C ALA A 177 16.16 21.68 13.06
N ILE A 178 16.54 21.91 14.32
CA ILE A 178 16.47 20.96 15.42
C ILE A 178 15.33 21.41 16.33
N VAL A 179 14.38 20.53 16.64
CA VAL A 179 13.23 20.81 17.51
C VAL A 179 13.24 19.85 18.70
N LEU A 180 13.17 20.40 19.91
CA LEU A 180 13.25 19.66 21.16
C LEU A 180 11.95 19.78 21.97
N TYR A 181 11.41 18.63 22.36
CA TYR A 181 10.25 18.50 23.23
C TYR A 181 10.64 17.63 24.42
N ALA A 182 10.66 18.20 25.61
CA ALA A 182 11.01 17.43 26.81
C ALA A 182 9.90 16.42 27.14
N ARG A 183 10.24 15.29 27.77
CA ARG A 183 9.28 14.23 28.15
C ARG A 183 8.00 14.71 28.86
N ASN A 184 8.13 15.75 29.71
CA ASN A 184 7.02 16.37 30.45
C ASN A 184 6.69 17.79 29.93
N GLY A 185 7.17 18.13 28.73
CA GLY A 185 7.10 19.45 28.10
C GLY A 185 5.83 19.70 27.29
N ILE A 186 5.05 18.67 26.96
CA ILE A 186 3.72 18.80 26.35
C ILE A 186 2.66 18.34 27.38
N GLN A 187 1.92 19.29 27.94
CA GLN A 187 0.91 19.06 28.98
C GLN A 187 -0.52 19.26 28.45
N PHE A 188 -0.67 20.07 27.40
CA PHE A 188 -1.90 20.23 26.62
C PHE A 188 -1.59 20.14 25.12
N THR A 189 -2.62 19.79 24.34
CA THR A 189 -2.53 19.35 22.94
C THR A 189 -3.43 20.13 21.99
N SER A 190 -4.31 20.96 22.54
CA SER A 190 -5.30 21.77 21.82
C SER A 190 -5.51 23.14 22.50
N THR A 191 -5.89 24.15 21.72
CA THR A 191 -6.11 25.55 22.11
C THR A 191 -7.49 26.05 21.62
N LEU A 192 -7.95 27.26 22.01
CA LEU A 192 -9.37 27.67 21.88
C LEU A 192 -9.61 28.82 20.88
N VAL A 193 -9.49 28.49 19.58
CA VAL A 193 -9.72 29.44 18.48
C VAL A 193 -11.23 29.63 18.24
N GLU A 194 -11.71 30.88 18.30
CA GLU A 194 -13.14 31.24 18.17
C GLU A 194 -14.08 30.37 19.04
N ASP A 195 -13.63 30.05 20.27
CA ASP A 195 -14.29 29.18 21.27
C ASP A 195 -14.45 27.70 20.87
N ASN A 196 -13.86 27.27 19.75
CA ASN A 196 -13.72 25.86 19.37
C ASN A 196 -12.35 25.30 19.77
N GLY A 197 -12.31 24.02 20.18
CA GLY A 197 -11.05 23.32 20.47
C GLY A 197 -10.34 22.93 19.18
N VAL A 198 -9.15 23.48 18.94
CA VAL A 198 -8.31 23.20 17.77
C VAL A 198 -7.02 22.54 18.22
N VAL A 199 -6.64 21.42 17.60
CA VAL A 199 -5.40 20.69 17.89
C VAL A 199 -4.20 21.52 17.42
N MET A 200 -3.13 21.60 18.22
CA MET A 200 -1.91 22.31 17.84
C MET A 200 -1.13 21.57 16.75
N HIS A 201 -0.32 22.30 15.96
CA HIS A 201 0.39 21.69 14.84
C HIS A 201 1.89 22.04 14.79
N ALA A 202 2.72 21.02 14.58
CA ALA A 202 4.14 21.18 14.27
C ALA A 202 4.42 20.95 12.77
N GLY A 203 5.29 21.76 12.17
CA GLY A 203 5.69 21.64 10.77
C GLY A 203 6.35 22.90 10.19
N PHE A 204 6.40 22.95 8.86
CA PHE A 204 7.06 23.99 8.06
C PHE A 204 6.19 24.38 6.86
N SER A 205 6.21 25.65 6.46
CA SER A 205 5.50 26.17 5.29
C SER A 205 6.40 27.14 4.52
N GLN A 206 6.40 27.06 3.19
CA GLN A 206 7.02 28.05 2.29
C GLN A 206 6.16 29.34 2.17
N GLY A 207 4.87 29.27 2.48
CA GLY A 207 3.89 30.34 2.28
C GLY A 207 3.45 30.51 0.82
N LEU A 208 2.78 31.62 0.51
CA LEU A 208 2.30 31.93 -0.84
C LEU A 208 3.45 32.28 -1.80
N VAL A 209 3.69 31.41 -2.78
CA VAL A 209 4.61 31.66 -3.90
C VAL A 209 3.90 32.51 -4.96
N LYS A 210 4.57 33.56 -5.44
CA LYS A 210 4.00 34.50 -6.42
C LYS A 210 4.33 34.12 -7.85
N GLY A 211 3.33 33.67 -8.59
CA GLY A 211 3.35 33.64 -10.05
C GLY A 211 3.12 35.02 -10.67
N PHE A 212 3.19 35.09 -12.00
CA PHE A 212 3.14 36.36 -12.76
C PHE A 212 1.78 37.09 -12.68
N PHE A 213 0.69 36.35 -12.41
CA PHE A 213 -0.67 36.91 -12.30
C PHE A 213 -1.44 36.47 -11.03
N TYR A 214 -1.01 35.40 -10.36
CA TYR A 214 -1.68 34.82 -9.19
C TYR A 214 -0.65 34.31 -8.18
N SER A 215 -1.02 34.25 -6.90
CA SER A 215 -0.25 33.59 -5.84
C SER A 215 -0.92 32.27 -5.46
N SER A 216 -0.12 31.21 -5.30
CA SER A 216 -0.55 29.88 -4.87
C SER A 216 0.23 29.47 -3.62
N GLN A 217 -0.35 28.59 -2.80
CA GLN A 217 0.38 28.02 -1.66
C GLN A 217 1.60 27.25 -2.17
N GLY A 218 2.76 27.52 -1.57
CA GLY A 218 4.00 26.78 -1.81
C GLY A 218 4.03 25.46 -1.06
N ASN A 219 5.21 24.83 -1.07
CA ASN A 219 5.42 23.56 -0.40
C ASN A 219 5.30 23.70 1.12
N TYR A 220 4.86 22.64 1.78
CA TYR A 220 4.77 22.56 3.24
C TYR A 220 5.06 21.14 3.71
N TYR A 221 5.52 21.01 4.94
CA TYR A 221 5.81 19.76 5.63
C TYR A 221 5.11 19.77 6.98
N ARG A 222 4.53 18.65 7.40
CA ARG A 222 3.68 18.56 8.60
C ARG A 222 4.11 17.37 9.46
N THR A 223 4.49 17.63 10.71
CA THR A 223 5.00 16.60 11.65
C THR A 223 3.87 15.97 12.46
N THR A 224 2.90 16.78 12.91
CA THR A 224 1.70 16.30 13.66
C THR A 224 0.47 16.26 12.79
N THR A 225 -0.40 15.26 12.97
CA THR A 225 -1.70 15.18 12.30
C THR A 225 -2.75 16.08 12.98
N ASP A 226 -4.03 15.89 12.64
CA ASP A 226 -5.18 16.57 13.28
C ASP A 226 -5.64 15.89 14.58
N ASP A 227 -4.88 14.90 15.08
CA ASP A 227 -5.15 14.17 16.33
C ASP A 227 -4.19 14.62 17.45
N GLU A 228 -4.75 14.78 18.66
CA GLU A 228 -4.00 15.11 19.87
C GLU A 228 -2.92 14.08 20.22
N ALA A 229 -3.10 12.80 19.86
CA ALA A 229 -2.06 11.80 20.12
C ALA A 229 -0.76 12.13 19.39
N SER A 230 -0.82 12.63 18.15
CA SER A 230 0.36 13.04 17.38
C SER A 230 1.13 14.20 18.04
N VAL A 231 0.43 15.10 18.74
CA VAL A 231 1.05 16.21 19.49
C VAL A 231 1.74 15.72 20.76
N ARG A 232 1.30 14.59 21.35
CA ARG A 232 1.98 13.92 22.48
C ARG A 232 3.21 13.15 22.00
N ALA A 233 3.08 12.46 20.86
CA ALA A 233 4.15 11.70 20.22
C ALA A 233 5.42 12.53 19.97
N LEU A 234 5.31 13.85 19.75
CA LEU A 234 6.45 14.78 19.65
C LEU A 234 7.51 14.63 20.78
N ALA A 235 7.11 14.27 22.00
CA ALA A 235 8.03 14.09 23.14
C ALA A 235 8.48 12.62 23.36
N GLU A 236 7.89 11.67 22.64
CA GLU A 236 8.06 10.22 22.83
C GLU A 236 8.73 9.53 21.61
N GLU A 237 8.55 10.10 20.42
CA GLU A 237 9.15 9.70 19.14
C GLU A 237 10.35 10.60 18.77
N THR A 238 10.98 10.33 17.62
CA THR A 238 12.23 10.98 17.16
C THR A 238 12.54 10.56 15.72
N ASN A 239 13.24 11.43 14.98
CA ASN A 239 13.90 11.07 13.71
C ASN A 239 15.43 11.31 13.74
N SER A 240 16.02 11.39 14.95
CA SER A 240 17.46 11.56 15.20
C SER A 240 17.99 10.62 16.31
N GLY A 241 17.29 9.50 16.52
CA GLY A 241 17.66 8.45 17.48
C GLY A 241 17.46 8.79 18.96
N LEU A 242 17.20 10.05 19.32
CA LEU A 242 16.95 10.50 20.70
C LEU A 242 15.50 10.98 20.86
N ARG A 243 14.70 10.29 21.68
CA ARG A 243 13.26 10.57 21.87
C ARG A 243 13.02 12.01 22.35
N GLY A 244 12.09 12.71 21.70
CA GLY A 244 11.82 14.13 21.90
C GLY A 244 12.73 15.08 21.08
N VAL A 245 13.63 14.55 20.25
CA VAL A 245 14.49 15.33 19.34
C VAL A 245 14.13 15.06 17.89
N TRP A 246 13.86 16.14 17.15
CA TRP A 246 13.53 16.09 15.73
C TRP A 246 14.49 16.98 14.95
N VAL A 247 14.99 16.48 13.82
CA VAL A 247 16.01 17.15 13.01
C VAL A 247 15.59 17.14 11.54
N TYR A 248 15.71 18.29 10.90
CA TYR A 248 15.28 18.51 9.51
C TYR A 248 16.30 19.34 8.75
N GLY A 249 16.66 18.94 7.53
CA GLY A 249 17.21 19.85 6.54
C GLY A 249 16.09 20.79 6.06
N ILE A 250 16.29 22.10 6.12
CA ILE A 250 15.24 23.10 5.81
C ILE A 250 15.55 24.01 4.61
N GLY A 251 16.80 24.02 4.12
CA GLY A 251 17.19 24.76 2.91
C GLY A 251 18.62 24.46 2.49
N THR A 252 18.86 24.15 1.21
CA THR A 252 20.21 24.04 0.64
C THR A 252 20.33 24.72 -0.73
N SER A 253 21.47 25.35 -0.99
CA SER A 253 21.72 26.06 -2.25
C SER A 253 22.34 25.11 -3.29
N PRO A 254 21.86 25.05 -4.56
CA PRO A 254 20.88 25.93 -5.20
C PRO A 254 19.61 25.20 -5.72
N GLN A 255 19.27 24.03 -5.19
CA GLN A 255 18.21 23.16 -5.77
C GLN A 255 17.15 22.65 -4.77
N PHE A 256 17.26 22.99 -3.48
CA PHE A 256 16.34 22.52 -2.45
C PHE A 256 14.91 23.04 -2.68
N ARG A 257 13.91 22.16 -2.55
CA ARG A 257 12.49 22.51 -2.77
C ARG A 257 11.53 22.06 -1.68
N ASN A 258 11.92 21.16 -0.77
CA ASN A 258 11.06 20.74 0.33
C ASN A 258 11.89 20.26 1.53
N VAL A 259 11.36 20.45 2.73
CA VAL A 259 11.99 20.03 3.99
C VAL A 259 12.23 18.52 3.99
N VAL A 260 13.44 18.12 4.42
CA VAL A 260 13.87 16.72 4.50
C VAL A 260 13.99 16.34 5.98
N PRO A 261 13.26 15.33 6.48
CA PRO A 261 13.50 14.78 7.82
C PRO A 261 14.78 13.97 7.85
N GLY A 262 15.50 14.01 8.98
CA GLY A 262 16.54 13.03 9.29
C GLY A 262 15.99 11.60 9.34
N VAL A 263 16.89 10.62 9.17
CA VAL A 263 16.64 9.18 9.13
C VAL A 263 17.72 8.49 9.97
N VAL A 264 17.30 7.54 10.81
CA VAL A 264 18.21 6.74 11.65
C VAL A 264 17.92 5.26 11.42
N THR A 265 18.92 4.55 10.93
CA THR A 265 18.85 3.12 10.59
C THR A 265 19.09 2.20 11.78
N ASP A 266 19.87 2.63 12.77
CA ASP A 266 20.13 1.90 14.02
C ASP A 266 20.15 2.83 15.25
N LEU A 267 19.57 2.39 16.37
CA LEU A 267 19.69 3.06 17.67
C LEU A 267 20.98 2.60 18.37
N PRO A 268 21.98 3.47 18.61
CA PRO A 268 23.21 3.05 19.26
C PRO A 268 22.97 2.72 20.74
N ALA A 269 23.42 1.54 21.16
CA ALA A 269 23.50 1.18 22.58
C ALA A 269 24.60 2.01 23.26
N GLU A 270 24.26 2.77 24.30
CA GLU A 270 25.21 3.66 24.97
C GLU A 270 26.37 2.90 25.62
N THR A 271 27.60 3.36 25.35
CA THR A 271 28.81 2.94 26.05
C THR A 271 28.80 3.47 27.48
N VAL A 272 28.89 2.57 28.46
CA VAL A 272 28.87 2.92 29.89
C VAL A 272 30.21 3.49 30.33
N ASP A 273 30.45 4.79 30.11
CA ASP A 273 31.60 5.48 30.73
C ASP A 273 31.42 5.50 32.27
N THR A 274 32.44 5.03 32.98
CA THR A 274 32.31 4.60 34.37
C THR A 274 33.00 5.57 35.33
N GLN A 275 32.45 6.78 35.49
CA GLN A 275 33.02 7.78 36.41
C GLN A 275 32.28 7.86 37.75
N GLN A 276 32.99 7.50 38.82
CA GLN A 276 32.51 7.58 40.19
C GLN A 276 32.60 9.03 40.70
N HIS A 277 31.47 9.58 41.17
CA HIS A 277 31.48 10.83 41.91
C HIS A 277 32.22 10.65 43.25
N THR A 278 33.45 11.16 43.33
CA THR A 278 34.19 11.36 44.58
C THR A 278 34.22 12.85 44.91
N ASP A 279 34.19 13.19 46.19
CA ASP A 279 34.04 14.56 46.68
C ASP A 279 35.41 15.22 46.93
N GLY A 280 35.58 16.48 46.49
CA GLY A 280 36.63 17.39 46.98
C GLY A 280 37.71 17.90 46.01
N GLN A 281 37.65 19.20 45.73
CA GLN A 281 38.80 20.16 45.71
C GLN A 281 39.81 20.24 44.53
N VAL A 282 39.48 21.10 43.53
CA VAL A 282 40.20 22.39 43.23
C VAL A 282 41.66 22.41 42.66
N LYS A 283 41.82 22.92 41.40
CA LYS A 283 42.86 23.82 40.78
C LYS A 283 43.95 23.37 39.75
N TYR A 284 43.95 24.09 38.60
CA TYR A 284 45.03 24.60 37.70
C TYR A 284 45.82 23.71 36.67
N SER A 285 46.14 24.35 35.52
CA SER A 285 46.90 23.93 34.29
C SER A 285 48.37 24.50 34.29
N PRO A 286 49.22 24.61 33.20
CA PRO A 286 49.09 24.36 31.72
C PRO A 286 50.34 23.81 30.88
N ALA A 287 50.20 23.68 29.53
CA ALA A 287 51.21 23.83 28.42
C ALA A 287 52.32 22.75 28.09
N ALA A 288 52.99 22.64 26.91
CA ALA A 288 52.70 22.94 25.46
C ALA A 288 53.87 22.56 24.45
N GLU A 289 53.60 22.56 23.11
CA GLU A 289 54.47 22.79 21.87
C GLU A 289 55.48 21.77 21.21
N GLN A 290 55.34 21.58 19.86
CA GLN A 290 56.35 21.46 18.71
C GLN A 290 57.33 20.24 18.52
N ILE A 291 57.87 19.81 17.32
CA ILE A 291 57.46 19.80 15.86
C ILE A 291 58.43 18.96 14.91
N GLU A 292 57.94 18.40 13.75
CA GLU A 292 58.62 17.84 12.50
C GLU A 292 59.74 16.72 12.57
N ILE A 293 60.30 16.00 11.54
CA ILE A 293 60.24 15.95 10.02
C ILE A 293 60.53 14.50 9.41
N ASN A 294 60.81 14.33 8.08
CA ASN A 294 60.92 13.08 7.23
C ASN A 294 62.33 12.95 6.49
N PRO A 295 62.69 12.17 5.39
CA PRO A 295 62.04 11.11 4.54
C PRO A 295 62.88 9.87 3.94
N LEU A 296 62.18 8.76 3.63
CA LEU A 296 62.23 7.79 2.47
C LEU A 296 63.50 7.08 1.87
N ARG A 297 63.48 5.71 1.77
CA ARG A 297 63.31 4.86 0.52
C ARG A 297 63.61 3.32 0.66
N TYR A 298 62.58 2.46 0.46
CA TYR A 298 62.45 1.26 -0.43
C TYR A 298 63.54 0.12 -0.51
N GLN A 299 63.30 -1.18 -0.79
CA GLN A 299 62.08 -2.01 -1.11
C GLN A 299 62.29 -3.57 -0.81
N PRO A 300 61.87 -4.66 -1.55
CA PRO A 300 61.35 -5.90 -0.89
C PRO A 300 61.89 -7.32 -1.34
N GLN A 301 61.57 -8.40 -0.59
CA GLN A 301 61.14 -9.74 -1.09
C GLN A 301 60.38 -10.55 0.02
N ASN A 302 59.80 -11.72 -0.28
CA ASN A 302 58.64 -12.33 0.43
C ASN A 302 58.93 -13.73 1.11
N PRO A 303 57.98 -14.50 1.72
CA PRO A 303 58.08 -14.86 3.16
C PRO A 303 57.82 -16.35 3.55
N GLU A 304 57.90 -16.69 4.85
CA GLU A 304 57.13 -17.79 5.49
C GLU A 304 57.00 -17.60 7.03
N VAL A 305 56.26 -18.46 7.75
CA VAL A 305 55.52 -18.10 9.01
C VAL A 305 55.91 -18.90 10.28
N VAL A 306 56.01 -18.23 11.43
CA VAL A 306 55.89 -18.77 12.80
C VAL A 306 55.17 -17.74 13.71
N VAL A 307 54.54 -18.16 14.83
CA VAL A 307 53.66 -17.36 15.71
C VAL A 307 54.14 -17.38 17.19
N VAL A 308 53.67 -16.41 18.00
CA VAL A 308 53.49 -16.37 19.49
C VAL A 308 54.27 -15.27 20.24
N GLU A 309 53.52 -14.44 20.99
CA GLU A 309 53.77 -13.61 22.22
C GLU A 309 55.18 -12.97 22.45
N ASP A 310 55.35 -11.72 22.92
CA ASP A 310 54.72 -11.01 24.06
C ASP A 310 54.67 -9.44 23.77
N PRO A 311 54.48 -8.47 24.70
CA PRO A 311 53.84 -7.18 24.37
C PRO A 311 54.74 -5.90 24.51
N GLU A 312 54.10 -4.75 24.27
CA GLU A 312 54.56 -3.35 24.41
C GLU A 312 55.52 -2.78 23.35
N ILE A 313 55.13 -1.61 22.78
CA ILE A 313 55.94 -0.66 21.96
C ILE A 313 56.30 -1.24 20.55
N ASN A 314 55.84 -0.70 19.41
CA ASN A 314 55.85 0.73 19.02
C ASN A 314 55.10 1.07 17.69
N VAL A 315 54.88 2.38 17.46
CA VAL A 315 54.56 3.12 16.20
C VAL A 315 53.21 2.86 15.48
N ASP A 316 52.52 3.95 15.17
CA ASP A 316 51.47 4.01 14.14
C ASP A 316 51.98 3.57 12.76
N VAL A 317 51.31 2.60 12.15
CA VAL A 317 51.40 2.35 10.71
C VAL A 317 50.01 2.56 10.12
N PHE A 318 49.88 3.55 9.23
CA PHE A 318 48.68 3.78 8.45
C PHE A 318 48.36 2.59 7.55
N SER A 319 47.62 1.60 8.07
CA SER A 319 46.79 0.74 7.25
C SER A 319 45.56 1.55 6.82
N TYR A 320 45.57 2.03 5.58
CA TYR A 320 44.29 2.27 4.91
C TYR A 320 43.49 0.98 5.03
N ASN A 321 42.27 1.05 5.55
CA ASN A 321 41.35 -0.07 5.52
C ASN A 321 40.76 -0.16 4.10
N LEU A 322 41.65 -0.44 3.13
CA LEU A 322 41.36 -0.64 1.72
C LEU A 322 40.28 -1.72 1.66
N GLY A 323 39.08 -1.32 1.24
CA GLY A 323 37.94 -2.22 1.22
C GLY A 323 38.28 -3.46 0.43
N SER A 324 38.35 -4.60 1.11
CA SER A 324 38.57 -5.90 0.49
C SER A 324 37.24 -6.64 0.35
N CYS A 325 37.24 -7.65 -0.51
CA CYS A 325 36.12 -8.55 -0.71
C CYS A 325 35.75 -9.33 0.55
N ALA A 326 36.67 -9.50 1.51
CA ALA A 326 36.35 -10.10 2.81
C ALA A 326 35.34 -9.25 3.60
N ASN A 327 35.42 -7.92 3.50
CA ASN A 327 34.61 -6.99 4.29
C ASN A 327 33.48 -6.33 3.47
N ASN A 328 33.54 -6.34 2.13
CA ASN A 328 32.60 -5.62 1.27
C ASN A 328 31.86 -6.51 0.26
N ARG A 329 31.90 -7.84 0.38
CA ARG A 329 31.23 -8.76 -0.56
C ARG A 329 29.76 -8.43 -0.82
N ASN A 330 29.06 -8.00 0.24
CA ASN A 330 27.64 -7.66 0.22
C ASN A 330 27.31 -6.40 -0.60
N LYS A 331 28.31 -5.64 -1.07
CA LYS A 331 28.14 -4.48 -1.97
C LYS A 331 28.14 -4.86 -3.45
N CYS A 332 28.51 -6.08 -3.79
CA CYS A 332 28.39 -6.61 -5.16
C CYS A 332 27.01 -7.26 -5.38
N SER A 333 26.55 -7.31 -6.62
CA SER A 333 25.34 -8.08 -6.97
C SER A 333 25.46 -9.54 -6.50
N GLN A 334 24.34 -10.16 -6.12
CA GLN A 334 24.29 -11.60 -5.84
C GLN A 334 24.79 -12.46 -7.02
N PHE A 335 24.67 -11.95 -8.25
CA PHE A 335 25.15 -12.57 -9.49
C PHE A 335 26.58 -12.12 -9.89
N ALA A 336 27.29 -11.41 -9.03
CA ALA A 336 28.67 -10.98 -9.24
C ALA A 336 29.66 -11.69 -8.32
N ASP A 337 30.92 -11.73 -8.77
CA ASP A 337 32.07 -12.08 -7.95
C ASP A 337 32.88 -10.81 -7.66
N CYS A 338 33.21 -10.62 -6.37
CA CYS A 338 34.12 -9.58 -5.91
C CYS A 338 35.57 -10.00 -6.19
N ARG A 339 36.41 -9.06 -6.62
CA ARG A 339 37.86 -9.24 -6.80
C ARG A 339 38.64 -8.14 -6.07
N ASP A 340 39.67 -8.56 -5.34
CA ASP A 340 40.60 -7.67 -4.67
C ASP A 340 41.69 -7.15 -5.62
N TYR A 341 42.00 -5.87 -5.51
CA TYR A 341 43.01 -5.15 -6.26
C TYR A 341 43.96 -4.43 -5.28
N ALA A 342 45.13 -4.00 -5.74
CA ALA A 342 46.14 -3.35 -4.89
C ALA A 342 45.69 -2.00 -4.28
N SER A 343 44.55 -1.46 -4.70
CA SER A 343 43.99 -0.18 -4.23
C SER A 343 42.55 -0.26 -3.70
N GLY A 344 41.92 -1.44 -3.65
CA GLY A 344 40.52 -1.62 -3.25
C GLY A 344 39.91 -2.89 -3.83
N PHE A 345 38.59 -2.94 -4.03
CA PHE A 345 37.87 -4.07 -4.62
C PHE A 345 37.01 -3.64 -5.80
N CYS A 346 36.78 -4.53 -6.77
CA CYS A 346 35.76 -4.36 -7.81
C CYS A 346 34.84 -5.57 -7.90
N CYS A 347 33.61 -5.35 -8.36
CA CYS A 347 32.63 -6.39 -8.62
C CYS A 347 32.60 -6.73 -10.13
N HIS A 348 32.41 -8.01 -10.48
CA HIS A 348 32.28 -8.44 -11.87
C HIS A 348 31.15 -9.47 -12.00
N CYS A 349 30.22 -9.29 -12.94
CA CYS A 349 29.13 -10.24 -13.16
C CYS A 349 29.67 -11.65 -13.53
N ARG A 350 28.98 -12.69 -13.07
CA ARG A 350 29.28 -14.10 -13.42
C ARG A 350 28.88 -14.41 -14.87
N PRO A 351 29.49 -15.43 -15.50
CA PRO A 351 29.06 -15.89 -16.82
C PRO A 351 27.56 -16.19 -16.87
N GLY A 352 26.85 -15.72 -17.89
CA GLY A 352 25.38 -15.74 -17.96
C GLY A 352 24.72 -14.42 -17.54
N TYR A 353 25.47 -13.47 -16.97
CA TYR A 353 25.00 -12.16 -16.53
C TYR A 353 25.92 -11.03 -17.04
N TYR A 354 25.34 -9.86 -17.34
CA TYR A 354 26.06 -8.67 -17.77
C TYR A 354 25.64 -7.43 -16.96
N GLY A 355 26.50 -6.42 -16.92
CA GLY A 355 26.36 -5.23 -16.08
C GLY A 355 27.70 -4.76 -15.50
N ASN A 356 27.65 -3.77 -14.60
CA ASN A 356 28.82 -3.17 -13.96
C ASN A 356 29.37 -3.95 -12.73
N GLY A 357 28.71 -5.05 -12.34
CA GLY A 357 29.10 -5.88 -11.18
C GLY A 357 28.41 -5.49 -9.86
N LEU A 358 28.04 -4.21 -9.68
CA LEU A 358 27.14 -3.78 -8.62
C LEU A 358 25.70 -4.17 -8.99
N GLN A 359 25.34 -3.93 -10.25
CA GLN A 359 24.13 -4.42 -10.92
C GLN A 359 24.52 -5.42 -12.00
N CYS A 360 23.80 -6.54 -12.06
CA CYS A 360 24.01 -7.63 -13.02
C CYS A 360 22.65 -8.24 -13.38
N VAL A 361 22.32 -8.26 -14.68
CA VAL A 361 21.09 -8.87 -15.20
C VAL A 361 21.41 -10.06 -16.10
N ALA A 362 20.52 -11.03 -16.18
CA ALA A 362 20.73 -12.24 -16.97
C ALA A 362 20.78 -11.93 -18.48
N GLU A 363 21.71 -12.58 -19.19
CA GLU A 363 21.83 -12.47 -20.65
C GLU A 363 20.50 -12.85 -21.33
N GLY A 364 20.00 -11.97 -22.20
CA GLY A 364 18.75 -12.18 -22.94
C GLY A 364 17.44 -11.84 -22.22
N LYS A 365 17.44 -11.64 -20.89
CA LYS A 365 16.23 -11.22 -20.14
C LYS A 365 15.69 -9.89 -20.71
N PRO A 366 14.43 -9.81 -21.18
CA PRO A 366 13.85 -8.54 -21.65
C PRO A 366 13.80 -7.51 -20.53
N GLN A 367 14.22 -6.29 -20.85
CA GLN A 367 14.40 -5.21 -19.86
C GLN A 367 13.23 -4.23 -19.90
N ARG A 368 12.89 -3.68 -18.73
CA ARG A 368 11.80 -2.73 -18.55
C ARG A 368 12.32 -1.50 -17.84
N MET A 369 11.77 -0.34 -18.16
CA MET A 369 12.12 0.93 -17.53
C MET A 369 10.89 1.80 -17.35
N ASN A 370 10.74 2.37 -16.16
CA ASN A 370 9.66 3.26 -15.79
C ASN A 370 10.23 4.64 -15.45
N GLY A 371 9.50 5.70 -15.77
CA GLY A 371 9.99 7.05 -15.55
C GLY A 371 8.94 8.14 -15.63
N LYS A 372 9.33 9.34 -15.21
CA LYS A 372 8.46 10.52 -15.19
C LYS A 372 9.08 11.66 -15.99
N LEU A 373 8.28 12.27 -16.87
CA LEU A 373 8.65 13.43 -17.68
C LEU A 373 8.11 14.73 -17.07
N ARG A 374 9.01 15.71 -16.89
CA ARG A 374 8.75 17.05 -16.35
C ARG A 374 9.39 18.15 -17.22
N GLY A 375 9.03 19.42 -17.00
CA GLY A 375 9.71 20.59 -17.59
C GLY A 375 8.84 21.42 -18.54
N LYS A 376 9.42 22.42 -19.22
CA LYS A 376 8.70 23.43 -20.01
C LYS A 376 9.23 23.56 -21.44
N VAL A 377 8.39 23.21 -22.42
CA VAL A 377 8.74 23.24 -23.85
C VAL A 377 7.91 24.27 -24.60
N PHE A 378 8.59 25.22 -25.23
CA PHE A 378 8.00 26.19 -26.15
C PHE A 378 7.96 25.63 -27.58
N VAL A 379 6.80 25.71 -28.25
CA VAL A 379 6.69 25.37 -29.67
C VAL A 379 6.86 26.63 -30.52
N GLU A 380 7.82 26.59 -31.45
CA GLU A 380 8.17 27.67 -32.38
C GLU A 380 8.25 29.03 -31.66
N ASN A 381 7.49 30.05 -32.09
CA ASN A 381 7.45 31.39 -31.49
C ASN A 381 6.35 31.57 -30.44
N SER A 382 5.79 30.49 -29.89
CA SER A 382 4.75 30.57 -28.85
C SER A 382 5.21 31.40 -27.64
N PRO A 383 4.39 32.34 -27.12
CA PRO A 383 4.69 33.10 -25.90
C PRO A 383 4.49 32.28 -24.62
N SER A 384 3.69 31.21 -24.67
CA SER A 384 3.43 30.29 -23.56
C SER A 384 4.09 28.92 -23.82
N PRO A 385 4.79 28.33 -22.85
CA PRO A 385 5.26 26.96 -22.94
C PRO A 385 4.09 25.97 -22.75
N VAL A 386 4.31 24.73 -23.18
CA VAL A 386 3.58 23.57 -22.67
C VAL A 386 4.39 23.00 -21.49
N GLU A 387 3.72 22.73 -20.37
CA GLU A 387 4.36 22.26 -19.14
C GLU A 387 4.02 20.79 -18.89
N PHE A 388 5.03 19.98 -18.62
CA PHE A 388 4.90 18.56 -18.26
C PHE A 388 5.03 18.41 -16.74
N ASN A 389 4.05 17.75 -16.11
CA ASN A 389 3.88 17.75 -14.66
C ASN A 389 4.16 16.38 -13.99
N GLY A 390 4.88 15.49 -14.69
CA GLY A 390 5.07 14.09 -14.27
C GLY A 390 4.31 13.10 -15.16
N ASN A 391 4.31 13.38 -16.47
CA ASN A 391 3.80 12.48 -17.51
C ASN A 391 4.53 11.13 -17.45
N ASP A 392 3.82 10.02 -17.64
CA ASP A 392 4.42 8.69 -17.59
C ASP A 392 5.24 8.37 -18.84
N LEU A 393 6.45 7.84 -18.62
CA LEU A 393 7.34 7.29 -19.61
C LEU A 393 7.56 5.81 -19.27
N HIS A 394 7.21 4.92 -20.21
CA HIS A 394 7.46 3.49 -20.09
C HIS A 394 8.31 3.01 -21.26
N SER A 395 9.24 2.10 -21.01
CA SER A 395 10.04 1.46 -22.04
C SER A 395 10.16 -0.06 -21.82
N TYR A 396 10.23 -0.77 -22.95
CA TYR A 396 10.46 -2.21 -23.03
C TYR A 396 11.57 -2.46 -24.05
N VAL A 397 12.54 -3.31 -23.71
CA VAL A 397 13.72 -3.57 -24.53
C VAL A 397 13.97 -5.05 -24.70
N VAL A 398 14.02 -5.50 -25.96
CA VAL A 398 14.40 -6.86 -26.33
C VAL A 398 15.91 -6.87 -26.60
N VAL A 399 16.68 -7.21 -25.55
CA VAL A 399 18.16 -7.13 -25.54
C VAL A 399 18.78 -7.93 -26.68
N ASN A 400 18.31 -9.16 -26.92
CA ASN A 400 18.79 -10.03 -28.01
C ASN A 400 18.64 -9.42 -29.42
N ASP A 401 17.62 -8.57 -29.63
CA ASP A 401 17.38 -7.87 -30.90
C ASP A 401 18.05 -6.47 -30.94
N GLY A 402 18.51 -5.95 -29.79
CA GLY A 402 18.88 -4.54 -29.58
C GLY A 402 17.69 -3.57 -29.70
N ARG A 403 16.45 -4.07 -29.59
CA ARG A 403 15.22 -3.30 -29.90
C ARG A 403 14.63 -2.61 -28.68
N SER A 404 14.63 -1.28 -28.70
CA SER A 404 14.04 -0.43 -27.65
C SER A 404 12.71 0.17 -28.12
N TYR A 405 11.66 -0.02 -27.32
CA TYR A 405 10.35 0.61 -27.49
C TYR A 405 10.10 1.59 -26.34
N VAL A 406 9.63 2.80 -26.64
CA VAL A 406 9.34 3.85 -25.65
C VAL A 406 7.95 4.41 -25.91
N ALA A 407 7.16 4.57 -24.86
CA ALA A 407 5.86 5.23 -24.89
C ALA A 407 5.82 6.33 -23.83
N ILE A 408 5.29 7.51 -24.19
CA ILE A 408 5.14 8.65 -23.28
C ILE A 408 3.68 9.14 -23.35
N SER A 409 2.99 9.08 -22.21
CA SER A 409 1.56 9.33 -22.06
C SER A 409 1.24 10.81 -21.80
N ASP A 410 -0.03 11.18 -21.98
CA ASP A 410 -0.60 12.51 -21.68
C ASP A 410 0.11 13.69 -22.37
N ILE A 411 0.78 13.42 -23.50
CA ILE A 411 1.49 14.43 -24.30
C ILE A 411 0.46 15.30 -25.04
N PRO A 412 0.36 16.61 -24.75
CA PRO A 412 -0.69 17.44 -25.34
C PRO A 412 -0.57 17.59 -26.86
N THR A 413 -1.70 17.64 -27.55
CA THR A 413 -1.79 17.78 -29.02
C THR A 413 -1.13 19.04 -29.57
N SER A 414 -0.93 20.06 -28.73
CA SER A 414 -0.19 21.29 -29.04
C SER A 414 1.32 21.12 -29.17
N VAL A 415 1.90 20.02 -28.68
CA VAL A 415 3.36 19.77 -28.68
C VAL A 415 3.74 18.37 -29.19
N GLY A 416 2.86 17.37 -29.09
CA GLY A 416 3.11 15.98 -29.52
C GLY A 416 3.69 15.82 -30.93
N PRO A 417 3.13 16.45 -31.98
CA PRO A 417 3.69 16.40 -33.33
C PRO A 417 5.13 16.96 -33.40
N SER A 418 5.42 18.03 -32.65
CA SER A 418 6.74 18.67 -32.57
C SER A 418 7.78 17.85 -31.78
N LEU A 419 7.36 16.86 -31.00
CA LEU A 419 8.27 15.94 -30.30
C LEU A 419 8.62 14.69 -31.14
N MET A 420 7.91 14.40 -32.24
CA MET A 420 8.24 13.24 -33.09
C MET A 420 9.68 13.23 -33.63
N PRO A 421 10.33 14.36 -33.99
CA PRO A 421 11.75 14.35 -34.37
C PRO A 421 12.72 13.95 -33.24
N LEU A 422 12.29 14.03 -31.97
CA LEU A 422 13.15 14.05 -30.79
C LEU A 422 13.54 12.65 -30.28
N LEU A 423 14.23 11.87 -31.12
CA LEU A 423 14.82 10.59 -30.71
C LEU A 423 15.79 10.70 -29.52
N ALA A 424 16.27 11.90 -29.19
CA ALA A 424 17.14 12.13 -28.04
C ALA A 424 16.54 11.65 -26.70
N LEU A 425 15.20 11.57 -26.56
CA LEU A 425 14.53 10.96 -25.41
C LEU A 425 14.73 9.43 -25.34
N SER A 426 14.74 8.77 -26.50
CA SER A 426 14.83 7.31 -26.64
C SER A 426 16.28 6.81 -26.72
N ASN A 427 17.18 7.60 -27.32
CA ASN A 427 18.54 7.19 -27.74
C ASN A 427 19.36 6.53 -26.63
N VAL A 428 19.29 7.08 -25.42
CA VAL A 428 20.02 6.56 -24.26
C VAL A 428 19.56 5.17 -23.87
N ILE A 429 18.26 4.89 -23.92
CA ILE A 429 17.68 3.58 -23.56
C ILE A 429 18.14 2.52 -24.57
N GLY A 430 18.15 2.90 -25.86
CA GLY A 430 18.71 2.10 -26.94
C GLY A 430 20.23 1.88 -26.84
N TRP A 431 20.97 2.84 -26.29
CA TRP A 431 22.42 2.73 -26.05
C TRP A 431 22.76 1.86 -24.83
N VAL A 432 22.01 2.00 -23.72
CA VAL A 432 22.17 1.20 -22.49
C VAL A 432 22.09 -0.29 -22.81
N PHE A 433 21.12 -0.69 -23.63
CA PHE A 433 20.87 -2.09 -24.01
C PHE A 433 21.11 -2.36 -25.51
N ALA A 434 22.10 -1.69 -26.10
CA ALA A 434 22.49 -1.95 -27.49
C ALA A 434 22.98 -3.40 -27.65
N LEU A 435 22.71 -4.00 -28.82
CA LEU A 435 23.24 -5.31 -29.16
C LEU A 435 24.76 -5.22 -29.36
N GLU A 436 25.50 -5.93 -28.52
CA GLU A 436 26.97 -5.94 -28.52
C GLU A 436 27.54 -6.64 -29.75
N GLN A 437 28.56 -6.05 -30.36
CA GLN A 437 29.42 -6.71 -31.36
C GLN A 437 30.69 -7.25 -30.67
N PRO A 438 31.37 -8.27 -31.22
CA PRO A 438 32.53 -8.87 -30.56
C PRO A 438 33.62 -7.86 -30.18
N GLY A 439 33.93 -7.77 -28.88
CA GLY A 439 34.92 -6.85 -28.33
C GLY A 439 34.37 -5.47 -27.88
N PHE A 440 33.08 -5.20 -28.09
CA PHE A 440 32.40 -3.96 -27.72
C PHE A 440 31.38 -4.21 -26.60
N ARG A 441 31.06 -3.17 -25.82
CA ARG A 441 30.12 -3.25 -24.69
C ARG A 441 29.05 -2.17 -24.77
N ASN A 442 27.81 -2.48 -24.40
CA ASN A 442 26.71 -1.51 -24.32
C ASN A 442 26.81 -0.67 -23.04
N GLY A 443 25.91 0.32 -22.88
CA GLY A 443 25.95 1.20 -21.71
C GLY A 443 25.83 0.43 -20.39
N PHE A 444 24.90 -0.53 -20.29
CA PHE A 444 24.69 -1.30 -19.07
C PHE A 444 25.92 -2.14 -18.68
N SER A 445 26.58 -2.77 -19.65
CA SER A 445 27.83 -3.53 -19.48
C SER A 445 29.06 -2.69 -19.09
N ILE A 446 28.96 -1.35 -19.10
CA ILE A 446 30.04 -0.42 -18.74
C ILE A 446 29.71 0.33 -17.44
N ILE A 447 28.48 0.86 -17.32
CA ILE A 447 28.10 1.79 -16.24
C ILE A 447 26.95 1.29 -15.37
N GLY A 448 26.21 0.26 -15.80
CA GLY A 448 25.02 -0.25 -15.10
C GLY A 448 23.78 0.62 -15.31
N GLY A 449 22.90 0.64 -14.31
CA GLY A 449 21.65 1.40 -14.29
C GLY A 449 21.71 2.73 -13.55
N GLU A 450 22.85 3.11 -12.97
CA GLU A 450 23.03 4.34 -12.17
C GLU A 450 23.92 5.35 -12.91
N PHE A 451 23.30 6.38 -13.50
CA PHE A 451 24.02 7.45 -14.19
C PHE A 451 23.14 8.68 -14.47
N THR A 452 23.79 9.82 -14.70
CA THR A 452 23.13 11.03 -15.22
C THR A 452 23.51 11.27 -16.67
N ARG A 453 22.53 11.65 -17.50
CA ARG A 453 22.72 12.14 -18.88
C ARG A 453 22.17 13.55 -19.02
N GLN A 454 22.96 14.45 -19.58
CA GLN A 454 22.49 15.72 -20.13
C GLN A 454 22.67 15.72 -21.66
N ALA A 455 21.60 16.02 -22.38
CA ALA A 455 21.61 16.16 -23.84
C ALA A 455 21.11 17.55 -24.27
N GLU A 456 21.77 18.13 -25.25
CA GLU A 456 21.46 19.41 -25.87
C GLU A 456 21.12 19.18 -27.35
N VAL A 457 19.88 19.49 -27.72
CA VAL A 457 19.37 19.36 -29.08
C VAL A 457 19.17 20.77 -29.66
N THR A 458 19.83 21.06 -30.78
CA THR A 458 19.70 22.33 -31.51
C THR A 458 19.16 22.05 -32.91
N PHE A 459 17.94 22.52 -33.19
CA PHE A 459 17.27 22.35 -34.48
C PHE A 459 17.78 23.34 -35.53
N GLN A 460 17.74 22.93 -36.80
CA GLN A 460 18.18 23.76 -37.93
C GLN A 460 17.07 23.83 -39.00
N PRO A 461 16.85 24.99 -39.64
CA PRO A 461 17.67 26.21 -39.58
C PRO A 461 17.35 27.20 -38.44
N GLY A 462 16.29 26.96 -37.65
CA GLY A 462 15.78 27.94 -36.68
C GLY A 462 16.66 28.19 -35.44
N ASN A 463 17.59 27.28 -35.13
CA ASN A 463 18.44 27.29 -33.93
C ASN A 463 17.64 27.24 -32.61
N GLU A 464 16.43 26.66 -32.64
CA GLU A 464 15.69 26.32 -31.44
C GLU A 464 16.49 25.29 -30.62
N LYS A 465 16.66 25.56 -29.33
CA LYS A 465 17.46 24.74 -28.42
C LYS A 465 16.60 24.13 -27.33
N LEU A 466 16.70 22.81 -27.16
CA LEU A 466 16.08 22.02 -26.10
C LEU A 466 17.17 21.34 -25.28
N ILE A 467 17.07 21.41 -23.96
CA ILE A 467 17.92 20.69 -23.02
C ILE A 467 17.09 19.56 -22.41
N ILE A 468 17.63 18.34 -22.44
CA ILE A 468 17.07 17.15 -21.81
C ILE A 468 18.04 16.74 -20.70
N ARG A 469 17.52 16.46 -19.50
CA ARG A 469 18.24 15.81 -18.41
C ARG A 469 17.52 14.51 -18.07
N GLN A 470 18.30 13.44 -17.90
CA GLN A 470 17.81 12.12 -17.51
C GLN A 470 18.72 11.58 -16.41
N GLU A 471 18.11 11.22 -15.30
CA GLU A 471 18.77 10.70 -14.11
C GLU A 471 18.24 9.28 -13.91
N PHE A 472 19.15 8.30 -13.95
CA PHE A 472 18.85 6.89 -13.84
C PHE A 472 19.26 6.42 -12.45
N GLU A 473 18.30 5.88 -11.71
CA GLU A 473 18.37 5.64 -10.25
C GLU A 473 18.59 4.14 -9.94
N GLY A 474 19.09 3.36 -10.90
CA GLY A 474 19.23 1.91 -10.76
C GLY A 474 17.93 1.15 -11.00
N THR A 475 17.85 -0.06 -10.43
CA THR A 475 16.72 -1.00 -10.52
C THR A 475 15.83 -0.97 -9.27
N ASP A 476 14.51 -0.90 -9.44
CA ASP A 476 13.54 -0.95 -8.33
C ASP A 476 13.33 -2.38 -7.75
N GLU A 477 12.52 -2.50 -6.69
CA GLU A 477 12.13 -3.79 -6.06
C GLU A 477 11.47 -4.81 -7.01
N LEU A 478 11.15 -4.40 -8.25
CA LEU A 478 10.46 -5.18 -9.27
C LEU A 478 11.33 -5.41 -10.52
N ASP A 479 12.64 -5.09 -10.44
CA ASP A 479 13.63 -5.19 -11.53
C ASP A 479 13.29 -4.34 -12.78
N HIS A 480 12.67 -3.17 -12.57
CA HIS A 480 12.59 -2.11 -13.58
C HIS A 480 13.71 -1.09 -13.36
N LEU A 481 14.35 -0.62 -14.43
CA LEU A 481 15.16 0.60 -14.34
C LEU A 481 14.26 1.83 -14.09
N VAL A 482 14.70 2.72 -13.20
CA VAL A 482 14.00 3.98 -12.88
C VAL A 482 14.68 5.15 -13.59
N VAL A 483 13.91 6.02 -14.25
CA VAL A 483 14.43 7.25 -14.88
C VAL A 483 13.59 8.51 -14.61
N SER A 484 14.22 9.52 -14.03
CA SER A 484 13.67 10.88 -13.91
C SER A 484 14.07 11.70 -15.14
N THR A 485 13.10 12.20 -15.91
CA THR A 485 13.34 12.95 -17.18
C THR A 485 12.83 14.38 -17.07
N THR A 486 13.68 15.37 -17.37
CA THR A 486 13.33 16.79 -17.46
C THR A 486 13.66 17.35 -18.84
N MET A 487 12.73 18.10 -19.44
CA MET A 487 12.90 18.79 -20.73
C MET A 487 12.59 20.28 -20.62
N ASP A 488 13.57 21.15 -20.90
CA ASP A 488 13.39 22.60 -20.90
C ASP A 488 13.99 23.26 -22.16
N GLY A 489 13.20 24.08 -22.86
CA GLY A 489 13.66 24.80 -24.05
C GLY A 489 12.61 24.96 -25.15
N ARG A 490 13.05 24.98 -26.41
CA ARG A 490 12.22 25.30 -27.58
C ARG A 490 12.39 24.26 -28.69
N VAL A 491 11.28 23.91 -29.36
CA VAL A 491 11.22 22.98 -30.50
C VAL A 491 10.51 23.65 -31.69
N PRO A 492 10.86 23.32 -32.95
CA PRO A 492 10.17 23.85 -34.13
C PRO A 492 8.74 23.31 -34.24
N ALA A 493 7.83 24.07 -34.86
CA ALA A 493 6.49 23.59 -35.16
C ALA A 493 6.49 22.46 -36.21
N VAL A 494 5.69 21.44 -35.94
CA VAL A 494 5.28 20.38 -36.88
C VAL A 494 3.74 20.41 -36.95
N PRO A 495 3.12 20.52 -38.14
CA PRO A 495 1.66 20.59 -38.24
C PRO A 495 0.95 19.35 -37.68
N PRO A 496 -0.22 19.49 -37.04
CA PRO A 496 -1.05 18.35 -36.64
C PRO A 496 -1.43 17.48 -37.85
N GLY A 497 -1.28 16.16 -37.71
CA GLY A 497 -1.51 15.20 -38.78
C GLY A 497 -0.34 15.01 -39.76
N SER A 498 0.77 15.75 -39.64
CA SER A 498 2.01 15.41 -40.34
C SER A 498 2.59 14.09 -39.82
N THR A 499 3.33 13.38 -40.67
CA THR A 499 4.17 12.24 -40.26
C THR A 499 5.65 12.63 -40.28
N VAL A 500 6.47 11.96 -39.46
CA VAL A 500 7.91 12.20 -39.39
C VAL A 500 8.67 10.89 -39.63
N GLN A 501 9.53 10.88 -40.63
CA GLN A 501 10.49 9.81 -40.90
C GLN A 501 11.90 10.27 -40.53
N ILE A 502 12.70 9.37 -39.98
CA ILE A 502 14.10 9.63 -39.60
C ILE A 502 14.94 8.49 -40.17
N ASP A 503 15.97 8.83 -40.92
CA ASP A 503 16.82 7.83 -41.59
C ASP A 503 17.82 7.20 -40.61
N PRO A 504 18.27 5.94 -40.83
CA PRO A 504 19.26 5.28 -39.97
C PRO A 504 20.56 6.09 -39.84
N TYR A 505 21.09 6.18 -38.62
CA TYR A 505 22.27 6.99 -38.31
C TYR A 505 23.27 6.26 -37.41
N THR A 506 24.44 6.88 -37.23
CA THR A 506 25.46 6.43 -36.28
C THR A 506 25.86 7.58 -35.36
N ASP A 507 25.92 7.30 -34.05
CA ASP A 507 26.55 8.16 -33.05
C ASP A 507 27.92 7.59 -32.71
N VAL A 508 28.90 8.44 -32.41
CA VAL A 508 30.23 8.03 -31.94
C VAL A 508 30.37 8.48 -30.49
N TYR A 509 30.47 7.51 -29.59
CA TYR A 509 30.65 7.72 -28.16
C TYR A 509 32.14 7.67 -27.81
N GLN A 510 32.64 8.74 -27.21
CA GLN A 510 33.99 8.85 -26.66
C GLN A 510 33.92 8.58 -25.15
N TYR A 511 34.84 7.76 -24.65
CA TYR A 511 34.85 7.25 -23.29
C TYR A 511 36.08 7.79 -22.54
N ASP A 512 35.85 8.31 -21.35
CA ASP A 512 36.85 8.79 -20.40
C ASP A 512 36.41 8.38 -18.97
N SER A 513 37.28 8.60 -17.98
CA SER A 513 37.06 8.22 -16.59
C SER A 513 35.82 8.92 -16.03
N ASN A 514 34.78 8.14 -15.69
CA ASN A 514 33.47 8.61 -15.20
C ASN A 514 32.70 9.55 -16.17
N LEU A 515 33.12 9.66 -17.43
CA LEU A 515 32.58 10.61 -18.41
C LEU A 515 32.50 10.00 -19.81
N ILE A 516 31.32 10.01 -20.41
CA ILE A 516 31.08 9.61 -21.80
C ILE A 516 30.46 10.79 -22.56
N THR A 517 30.93 11.04 -23.79
CA THR A 517 30.40 12.14 -24.63
C THR A 517 30.10 11.68 -26.05
N SER A 518 29.08 12.29 -26.65
CA SER A 518 28.67 12.05 -28.05
C SER A 518 28.19 13.36 -28.68
N SER A 519 28.38 13.51 -29.99
CA SER A 519 27.89 14.66 -30.76
C SER A 519 27.62 14.25 -32.20
N SER A 520 26.34 14.21 -32.59
CA SER A 520 25.91 13.86 -33.95
C SER A 520 24.94 14.89 -34.54
N THR A 521 24.82 14.88 -35.87
CA THR A 521 23.83 15.67 -36.61
C THR A 521 22.90 14.71 -37.34
N ARG A 522 21.60 14.83 -37.08
CA ARG A 522 20.56 13.92 -37.58
C ARG A 522 19.63 14.66 -38.52
N TYR A 523 19.16 13.96 -39.55
CA TYR A 523 18.22 14.47 -40.54
C TYR A 523 16.87 13.79 -40.35
N TYR A 524 15.80 14.56 -40.48
CA TYR A 524 14.43 14.06 -40.38
C TYR A 524 13.57 14.70 -41.47
N THR A 525 12.61 13.95 -41.99
CA THR A 525 11.73 14.38 -43.06
C THR A 525 10.30 14.42 -42.54
N VAL A 526 9.69 15.60 -42.59
CA VAL A 526 8.28 15.85 -42.24
C VAL A 526 7.46 15.76 -43.51
N THR A 527 6.43 14.91 -43.52
CA THR A 527 5.41 14.89 -44.58
C THR A 527 4.14 15.50 -44.02
N ASN A 528 3.71 16.62 -44.61
CA ASN A 528 2.55 17.38 -44.15
C ASN A 528 1.23 16.81 -44.69
N PRO A 529 0.06 17.13 -44.09
CA PRO A 529 -1.25 16.65 -44.55
C PRO A 529 -1.64 17.04 -45.98
N ASP A 530 -0.98 18.04 -46.57
CA ASP A 530 -1.17 18.46 -47.96
C ASP A 530 -0.29 17.68 -48.97
N GLY A 531 0.54 16.76 -48.48
CA GLY A 531 1.49 15.99 -49.27
C GLY A 531 2.81 16.72 -49.56
N SER A 532 3.04 17.91 -48.99
CA SER A 532 4.35 18.56 -49.03
C SER A 532 5.35 17.83 -48.12
N VAL A 533 6.63 17.83 -48.51
CA VAL A 533 7.70 17.09 -47.85
C VAL A 533 8.86 18.03 -47.56
N GLU A 534 9.23 18.16 -46.28
CA GLU A 534 10.32 19.00 -45.80
C GLU A 534 11.38 18.16 -45.08
N THR A 535 12.62 18.18 -45.55
CA THR A 535 13.76 17.63 -44.80
C THR A 535 14.40 18.74 -43.95
N ARG A 536 14.51 18.48 -42.65
CA ARG A 536 15.10 19.35 -41.62
C ARG A 536 16.20 18.58 -40.86
N SER A 537 16.94 19.23 -39.99
CA SER A 537 17.99 18.59 -39.18
C SER A 537 18.07 19.11 -37.76
N TYR A 538 18.77 18.38 -36.89
CA TYR A 538 19.21 18.86 -35.58
C TYR A 538 20.61 18.34 -35.25
N GLN A 539 21.38 19.13 -34.51
CA GLN A 539 22.57 18.64 -33.81
C GLN A 539 22.17 18.18 -32.41
N CYS A 540 22.55 16.98 -32.02
CA CYS A 540 22.49 16.47 -30.65
C CYS A 540 23.90 16.43 -30.08
N ARG A 541 24.11 16.98 -28.87
CA ARG A 541 25.33 16.79 -28.08
C ARG A 541 24.93 16.22 -26.74
N GLU A 542 25.60 15.19 -26.27
CA GLU A 542 25.25 14.54 -25.01
C GLU A 542 26.49 14.23 -24.16
N THR A 543 26.25 14.20 -22.87
CA THR A 543 27.25 13.96 -21.83
C THR A 543 26.62 13.06 -20.78
N ILE A 544 27.29 11.96 -20.47
CA ILE A 544 26.85 10.92 -19.55
C ILE A 544 27.91 10.81 -18.44
N THR A 545 27.50 10.90 -17.19
CA THR A 545 28.36 10.88 -16.01
C THR A 545 27.91 9.76 -15.06
N PHE A 546 28.88 8.98 -14.59
CA PHE A 546 28.67 7.72 -13.88
C PHE A 546 29.84 7.42 -12.94
N GLN A 547 29.73 6.43 -12.05
CA GLN A 547 30.81 6.03 -11.15
C GLN A 547 31.42 4.67 -11.57
N SER A 548 32.65 4.69 -12.08
CA SER A 548 33.43 3.48 -12.36
C SER A 548 34.20 2.98 -11.15
N CYS A 549 34.54 1.68 -11.13
CA CYS A 549 35.44 1.12 -10.13
C CYS A 549 36.87 1.61 -10.37
N GLN A 550 37.42 2.44 -9.46
CA GLN A 550 38.73 3.09 -9.62
C GLN A 550 39.93 2.13 -9.53
N HIS A 551 39.69 0.86 -9.19
CA HIS A 551 40.72 -0.13 -8.89
C HIS A 551 41.01 -1.09 -10.06
N ASP A 552 40.08 -1.24 -11.02
CA ASP A 552 40.24 -2.07 -12.20
C ASP A 552 40.65 -1.24 -13.42
N GLU A 553 41.84 -1.48 -13.96
CA GLU A 553 42.33 -0.72 -15.12
C GLU A 553 41.67 -1.14 -16.45
N SER A 554 40.86 -2.22 -16.47
CA SER A 554 40.27 -2.78 -17.70
C SER A 554 39.32 -1.83 -18.45
N LEU A 555 38.75 -0.82 -17.78
CA LEU A 555 37.92 0.21 -18.41
C LEU A 555 38.73 1.23 -19.23
N ARG A 556 40.06 1.31 -19.07
CA ARG A 556 40.91 2.29 -19.80
C ARG A 556 41.20 1.91 -21.26
N ASP A 557 40.96 0.66 -21.65
CA ASP A 557 41.17 0.20 -23.03
C ASP A 557 40.03 0.61 -23.98
N VAL A 558 38.81 0.85 -23.46
CA VAL A 558 37.65 1.27 -24.26
C VAL A 558 37.70 2.79 -24.46
N THR A 559 38.24 3.23 -25.59
CA THR A 559 38.45 4.67 -25.89
C THR A 559 37.35 5.29 -26.77
N THR A 560 36.78 4.54 -27.71
CA THR A 560 35.69 5.02 -28.58
C THR A 560 34.87 3.84 -29.12
N GLN A 561 33.54 3.97 -29.14
CA GLN A 561 32.63 2.98 -29.72
C GLN A 561 31.58 3.68 -30.61
N MET A 562 31.14 3.03 -31.68
CA MET A 562 30.07 3.53 -32.57
C MET A 562 28.75 2.84 -32.26
N LEU A 563 27.72 3.62 -31.93
CA LEU A 563 26.34 3.17 -31.87
C LEU A 563 25.71 3.32 -33.26
N LYS A 564 25.13 2.25 -33.79
CA LYS A 564 24.32 2.26 -35.01
C LYS A 564 22.85 2.09 -34.65
N VAL A 565 22.02 2.99 -35.15
CA VAL A 565 20.56 3.00 -34.93
C VAL A 565 19.85 2.80 -36.26
N ASP A 566 19.07 1.72 -36.38
CA ASP A 566 18.25 1.41 -37.55
C ASP A 566 16.81 0.98 -37.19
N GLN A 567 15.98 0.71 -38.20
CA GLN A 567 14.55 0.39 -38.05
C GLN A 567 13.74 1.40 -37.21
N ILE A 568 14.08 2.68 -37.32
CA ILE A 568 13.44 3.78 -36.57
C ILE A 568 11.98 3.93 -37.01
N PHE A 569 11.07 3.94 -36.04
CA PHE A 569 9.66 4.25 -36.19
C PHE A 569 9.23 5.26 -35.11
N VAL A 570 8.45 6.26 -35.50
CA VAL A 570 7.87 7.25 -34.58
C VAL A 570 6.40 7.47 -34.92
N LEU A 571 5.57 7.58 -33.89
CA LEU A 571 4.15 7.89 -34.02
C LEU A 571 3.68 8.76 -32.85
N TYR A 572 2.92 9.81 -33.14
CA TYR A 572 2.09 10.50 -32.15
C TYR A 572 0.61 10.16 -32.41
N ASP A 573 -0.02 9.50 -31.45
CA ASP A 573 -1.45 9.19 -31.48
C ASP A 573 -2.25 10.33 -30.83
N VAL A 574 -2.95 11.08 -31.68
CA VAL A 574 -3.76 12.25 -31.31
C VAL A 574 -4.97 11.86 -30.45
N ASN A 575 -5.49 10.63 -30.58
CA ASN A 575 -6.68 10.20 -29.83
C ASN A 575 -6.33 9.81 -28.39
N ASN A 576 -5.15 9.19 -28.21
CA ASN A 576 -4.66 8.68 -26.92
C ASN A 576 -3.63 9.61 -26.26
N ASN A 577 -3.36 10.80 -26.82
CA ASN A 577 -2.29 11.73 -26.39
C ASN A 577 -0.92 11.04 -26.19
N LEU A 578 -0.61 10.05 -27.04
CA LEU A 578 0.43 9.06 -26.77
C LEU A 578 1.53 9.12 -27.81
N LEU A 579 2.75 9.44 -27.35
CA LEU A 579 3.95 9.51 -28.19
C LEU A 579 4.71 8.18 -28.11
N ARG A 580 5.06 7.60 -29.25
CA ARG A 580 5.76 6.31 -29.35
C ARG A 580 7.02 6.42 -30.19
N TYR A 581 8.12 5.88 -29.68
CA TYR A 581 9.37 5.66 -30.41
C TYR A 581 9.70 4.16 -30.42
N ALA A 582 10.23 3.64 -31.53
CA ALA A 582 10.81 2.30 -31.61
C ALA A 582 12.03 2.31 -32.54
N MET A 583 13.08 1.57 -32.19
CA MET A 583 14.32 1.46 -32.99
C MET A 583 15.16 0.26 -32.57
N SER A 584 16.07 -0.18 -33.46
CA SER A 584 17.06 -1.23 -33.24
C SER A 584 18.46 -0.59 -33.07
N ASN A 585 19.21 -1.01 -32.06
CA ASN A 585 20.44 -0.36 -31.60
C ASN A 585 21.59 -1.37 -31.48
N LYS A 586 22.78 -1.03 -32.00
CA LYS A 586 23.96 -1.93 -32.01
C LYS A 586 25.24 -1.16 -31.72
N ILE A 587 26.14 -1.71 -30.90
CA ILE A 587 27.39 -1.05 -30.48
C ILE A 587 28.61 -1.80 -31.02
N GLY A 588 29.51 -1.10 -31.72
CA GLY A 588 30.62 -1.71 -32.46
C GLY A 588 31.74 -0.77 -32.90
N ASP A 589 32.58 -1.24 -33.82
CA ASP A 589 33.77 -0.53 -34.33
C ASP A 589 33.42 0.74 -35.15
N VAL A 590 34.15 1.82 -34.86
CA VAL A 590 34.07 3.11 -35.56
C VAL A 590 34.50 3.02 -37.03
N ASN A 591 35.39 2.08 -37.37
CA ASN A 591 35.92 1.94 -38.73
C ASN A 591 35.01 1.11 -39.66
N GLY A 592 33.90 0.56 -39.14
CA GLY A 592 33.04 -0.32 -39.92
C GLY A 592 33.75 -1.61 -40.35
N GLY A 593 34.50 -2.24 -39.44
CA GLY A 593 35.05 -3.58 -39.62
C GLY A 593 34.01 -4.59 -40.13
N GLN A 594 34.48 -5.65 -40.80
CA GLN A 594 33.65 -6.56 -41.59
C GLN A 594 32.32 -6.88 -40.88
N THR A 595 31.21 -6.52 -41.52
CA THR A 595 29.87 -6.81 -41.01
C THR A 595 29.67 -8.31 -40.94
N GLU A 596 29.86 -8.88 -39.75
CA GLU A 596 29.78 -10.30 -39.52
C GLU A 596 28.32 -10.73 -39.70
N GLU A 597 28.02 -11.38 -40.83
CA GLU A 597 26.65 -11.70 -41.30
C GLU A 597 25.91 -12.72 -40.41
N ASN A 598 26.42 -12.99 -39.20
CA ASN A 598 25.85 -13.95 -38.29
C ASN A 598 24.41 -13.53 -37.88
N PRO A 599 23.44 -14.45 -37.90
CA PRO A 599 22.07 -14.18 -37.47
C PRO A 599 21.96 -13.60 -36.05
N CYS A 600 22.89 -13.91 -35.13
CA CYS A 600 22.96 -13.29 -33.80
C CYS A 600 23.21 -11.77 -33.92
N PHE A 601 24.36 -11.36 -34.47
CA PHE A 601 24.73 -9.94 -34.58
C PHE A 601 23.80 -9.12 -35.47
N THR A 602 23.15 -9.77 -36.45
CA THR A 602 22.17 -9.12 -37.31
C THR A 602 20.77 -8.96 -36.67
N GLY A 603 20.46 -9.62 -35.54
CA GLY A 603 19.13 -9.60 -34.93
C GLY A 603 18.09 -10.34 -35.81
N ARG A 604 18.50 -11.46 -36.40
CA ARG A 604 17.72 -12.25 -37.37
C ARG A 604 17.78 -13.77 -37.12
N HIS A 605 18.16 -14.16 -35.91
CA HIS A 605 18.36 -15.55 -35.50
C HIS A 605 17.05 -16.32 -35.27
N GLY A 606 15.99 -15.65 -34.79
CA GLY A 606 14.71 -16.32 -34.50
C GLY A 606 14.85 -17.43 -33.45
N CYS A 607 15.60 -17.13 -32.38
CA CYS A 607 15.58 -17.88 -31.13
C CYS A 607 14.34 -17.47 -30.31
N ASP A 608 14.11 -18.13 -29.18
CA ASP A 608 13.15 -17.66 -28.17
C ASP A 608 13.57 -16.27 -27.63
N THR A 609 12.62 -15.47 -27.13
CA THR A 609 12.96 -14.22 -26.42
C THR A 609 13.82 -14.47 -25.19
N ASN A 610 13.63 -15.61 -24.52
CA ASN A 610 14.37 -16.04 -23.34
C ASN A 610 15.58 -16.95 -23.71
N ALA A 611 16.10 -16.81 -24.93
CA ALA A 611 17.28 -17.54 -25.41
C ALA A 611 18.38 -16.60 -25.90
N VAL A 612 19.61 -16.86 -25.45
CA VAL A 612 20.81 -16.21 -25.92
C VAL A 612 21.24 -16.83 -27.25
N CYS A 613 21.51 -15.99 -28.25
CA CYS A 613 22.08 -16.44 -29.52
C CYS A 613 23.61 -16.53 -29.40
N ARG A 614 24.17 -17.74 -29.50
CA ARG A 614 25.62 -17.95 -29.56
C ARG A 614 26.07 -18.10 -31.02
N PRO A 615 26.99 -17.25 -31.51
CA PRO A 615 27.48 -17.33 -32.88
C PRO A 615 28.52 -18.44 -33.04
N ASP A 616 28.34 -19.26 -34.07
CA ASP A 616 29.31 -20.25 -34.55
C ASP A 616 30.05 -19.72 -35.79
N GLN A 617 30.95 -20.50 -36.39
CA GLN A 617 31.79 -20.03 -37.50
C GLN A 617 30.97 -19.56 -38.71
N GLY A 618 31.12 -18.28 -39.07
CA GLY A 618 30.43 -17.65 -40.19
C GLY A 618 28.99 -17.29 -39.85
N SER A 619 28.02 -17.84 -40.59
CA SER A 619 26.58 -17.58 -40.43
C SER A 619 25.84 -18.68 -39.64
N GLN A 620 26.55 -19.66 -39.08
CA GLN A 620 25.99 -20.64 -38.17
C GLN A 620 25.80 -20.05 -36.77
N PHE A 621 24.78 -20.51 -36.05
CA PHE A 621 24.50 -20.08 -34.68
C PHE A 621 23.75 -21.17 -33.93
N THR A 622 23.91 -21.17 -32.61
CA THR A 622 23.13 -21.99 -31.69
C THR A 622 22.32 -21.09 -30.75
N CYS A 623 21.02 -21.35 -30.66
CA CYS A 623 20.20 -20.77 -29.61
C CYS A 623 20.41 -21.58 -28.33
N GLN A 624 20.66 -20.92 -27.20
CA GLN A 624 20.77 -21.54 -25.89
C GLN A 624 19.82 -20.80 -24.95
N CYS A 625 19.04 -21.51 -24.12
CA CYS A 625 18.17 -20.81 -23.17
C CYS A 625 19.02 -19.98 -22.18
N ALA A 626 18.48 -18.83 -21.76
CA ALA A 626 19.13 -17.98 -20.77
C ALA A 626 19.24 -18.68 -19.40
N SER A 627 20.08 -18.16 -18.51
CA SER A 627 20.10 -18.60 -17.11
C SER A 627 18.69 -18.48 -16.50
N GLY A 628 18.27 -19.49 -15.73
CA GLY A 628 16.90 -19.64 -15.25
C GLY A 628 15.90 -20.25 -16.26
N PHE A 629 16.33 -20.63 -17.48
CA PHE A 629 15.46 -21.25 -18.48
C PHE A 629 16.04 -22.54 -19.09
N SER A 630 15.16 -23.51 -19.38
CA SER A 630 15.48 -24.80 -20.01
C SER A 630 14.70 -25.02 -21.31
N GLY A 631 15.28 -25.73 -22.28
CA GLY A 631 14.63 -25.98 -23.56
C GLY A 631 15.60 -26.21 -24.72
N ASP A 632 15.14 -25.96 -25.95
CA ASP A 632 15.90 -26.14 -27.19
C ASP A 632 16.44 -24.81 -27.78
N GLY A 633 16.33 -23.72 -27.04
CA GLY A 633 16.70 -22.36 -27.47
C GLY A 633 15.74 -21.72 -28.48
N ARG A 634 14.79 -22.48 -29.05
CA ARG A 634 13.69 -21.98 -29.89
C ARG A 634 12.36 -21.95 -29.14
N ARG A 635 12.27 -22.70 -28.04
CA ARG A 635 11.31 -22.58 -26.95
C ARG A 635 12.08 -22.76 -25.64
N CYS A 636 11.95 -21.77 -24.76
CA CYS A 636 12.57 -21.79 -23.44
C CYS A 636 11.51 -21.68 -22.35
N TYR A 637 11.46 -22.70 -21.50
CA TYR A 637 10.58 -22.79 -20.35
C TYR A 637 11.35 -22.39 -19.09
N ASP A 638 10.63 -21.83 -18.13
CA ASP A 638 11.15 -21.47 -16.82
C ASP A 638 11.76 -22.69 -16.09
N ILE A 639 12.86 -22.48 -15.37
CA ILE A 639 13.41 -23.48 -14.43
C ILE A 639 12.95 -23.06 -13.04
N ASP A 640 12.06 -23.86 -12.44
CA ASP A 640 11.61 -23.64 -11.08
C ASP A 640 12.70 -24.10 -10.08
N GLU A 641 13.62 -23.20 -9.76
CA GLU A 641 14.79 -23.52 -8.93
C GLU A 641 14.40 -23.87 -7.49
N CYS A 642 13.22 -23.42 -7.04
CA CYS A 642 12.63 -23.76 -5.74
C CYS A 642 12.23 -25.25 -5.65
N THR A 643 11.75 -25.84 -6.74
CA THR A 643 11.42 -27.28 -6.81
C THR A 643 12.61 -28.15 -7.24
N GLU A 644 13.60 -27.65 -7.98
CA GLU A 644 14.85 -28.38 -8.22
C GLU A 644 15.74 -28.46 -6.98
N ASN A 645 15.79 -27.42 -6.13
CA ASN A 645 16.61 -27.40 -4.92
C ASN A 645 15.90 -26.76 -3.71
N GLN A 646 15.29 -27.60 -2.87
CA GLN A 646 14.63 -27.21 -1.62
C GLN A 646 15.56 -26.60 -0.55
N GLN A 647 16.88 -26.55 -0.76
CA GLN A 647 17.84 -25.83 0.10
C GLN A 647 18.60 -24.73 -0.66
N ILE A 648 17.96 -24.14 -1.68
CA ILE A 648 18.51 -22.95 -2.37
C ILE A 648 18.36 -21.67 -1.54
N CYS A 649 17.36 -21.64 -0.65
CA CYS A 649 17.19 -20.65 0.42
C CYS A 649 17.71 -21.20 1.75
N GLY A 650 18.03 -20.31 2.70
CA GLY A 650 18.52 -20.67 4.02
C GLY A 650 17.47 -21.32 4.93
N PRO A 651 17.84 -21.77 6.15
CA PRO A 651 16.87 -22.21 7.14
C PRO A 651 15.92 -21.05 7.50
N ASN A 652 14.64 -21.38 7.70
CA ASN A 652 13.54 -20.45 7.96
C ASN A 652 13.31 -19.42 6.82
N ALA A 653 13.61 -19.82 5.58
CA ALA A 653 13.39 -19.01 4.37
C ALA A 653 12.55 -19.75 3.31
N ILE A 654 11.47 -19.11 2.88
CA ILE A 654 10.56 -19.53 1.81
C ILE A 654 11.17 -19.17 0.45
N CYS A 655 11.17 -20.11 -0.48
CA CYS A 655 11.57 -19.88 -1.87
C CYS A 655 10.35 -19.53 -2.73
N ASN A 656 10.42 -18.43 -3.48
CA ASN A 656 9.43 -18.02 -4.48
C ASN A 656 10.07 -18.02 -5.87
N ASN A 657 9.56 -18.83 -6.78
CA ASN A 657 10.01 -18.86 -8.17
C ASN A 657 9.46 -17.65 -8.97
N GLN A 658 10.23 -17.18 -9.96
CA GLN A 658 9.86 -16.14 -10.92
C GLN A 658 10.41 -16.50 -12.32
N PRO A 659 9.84 -15.99 -13.43
CA PRO A 659 10.33 -16.29 -14.77
C PRO A 659 11.82 -15.95 -15.00
N GLY A 660 12.67 -16.98 -14.94
CA GLY A 660 14.12 -16.91 -15.10
C GLY A 660 14.94 -16.66 -13.82
N THR A 661 14.33 -16.68 -12.63
CA THR A 661 15.06 -16.54 -11.35
C THR A 661 14.17 -16.81 -10.12
N PHE A 662 14.75 -17.16 -8.99
CA PHE A 662 14.05 -17.31 -7.71
C PHE A 662 14.40 -16.17 -6.72
N ARG A 663 13.53 -15.95 -5.73
CA ARG A 663 13.84 -15.13 -4.55
C ARG A 663 13.54 -15.87 -3.24
N CYS A 664 14.32 -15.57 -2.20
CA CYS A 664 14.09 -16.06 -0.85
C CYS A 664 13.41 -14.98 0.01
N GLU A 665 12.51 -15.38 0.90
CA GLU A 665 11.84 -14.52 1.89
C GLU A 665 11.87 -15.21 3.25
N CYS A 666 12.06 -14.51 4.37
CA CYS A 666 12.05 -15.16 5.67
C CYS A 666 10.64 -15.55 6.14
N GLU A 667 10.54 -16.63 6.90
CA GLU A 667 9.30 -17.05 7.58
C GLU A 667 8.89 -16.05 8.69
N ASP A 668 7.60 -16.00 9.02
CA ASP A 668 7.03 -15.04 9.98
C ASP A 668 7.75 -15.10 11.36
N GLY A 669 8.31 -13.97 11.77
CA GLY A 669 9.11 -13.84 13.01
C GLY A 669 10.62 -14.04 12.82
N TYR A 670 11.10 -14.24 11.59
CA TYR A 670 12.51 -14.24 11.24
C TYR A 670 12.82 -13.07 10.28
N GLN A 671 14.07 -12.59 10.30
CA GLN A 671 14.58 -11.57 9.37
C GLN A 671 15.93 -12.00 8.81
N PHE A 672 16.31 -11.49 7.63
CA PHE A 672 17.63 -11.80 7.05
C PHE A 672 18.74 -11.20 7.92
N GLY A 673 19.67 -12.05 8.35
CA GLY A 673 20.89 -11.62 9.01
C GLY A 673 21.87 -10.90 8.06
N SER A 674 23.02 -10.49 8.60
CA SER A 674 24.05 -9.71 7.89
C SER A 674 24.74 -10.44 6.72
N ASP A 675 24.31 -11.66 6.38
CA ASP A 675 24.76 -12.43 5.21
C ASP A 675 23.75 -12.39 4.04
N GLY A 676 22.56 -11.80 4.24
CA GLY A 676 21.48 -11.74 3.25
C GLY A 676 20.89 -13.10 2.87
N ARG A 677 21.08 -14.15 3.69
CA ARG A 677 20.72 -15.54 3.36
C ARG A 677 20.19 -16.37 4.53
N THR A 678 20.64 -16.09 5.75
CA THR A 678 20.22 -16.79 6.96
C THR A 678 19.11 -16.01 7.65
N CYS A 679 17.95 -16.62 7.85
CA CYS A 679 16.84 -16.00 8.56
C CYS A 679 17.00 -16.22 10.08
N ILE A 680 17.32 -15.14 10.80
CA ILE A 680 17.55 -15.12 12.25
C ILE A 680 16.25 -14.82 13.00
N GLU A 681 16.06 -15.48 14.14
CA GLU A 681 14.84 -15.38 14.95
C GLU A 681 14.79 -14.02 15.68
N VAL A 682 13.65 -13.34 15.59
CA VAL A 682 13.42 -12.06 16.29
C VAL A 682 12.59 -12.34 17.55
N ASP A 683 13.16 -12.01 18.71
CA ASP A 683 12.60 -12.34 20.02
C ASP A 683 11.17 -11.78 20.19
N ARG A 684 10.19 -12.66 20.33
CA ARG A 684 8.76 -12.30 20.18
C ARG A 684 8.19 -11.67 21.46
N PRO A 685 7.40 -10.58 21.38
CA PRO A 685 6.67 -10.04 22.53
C PRO A 685 5.74 -11.10 23.16
N VAL A 686 5.92 -11.38 24.45
CA VAL A 686 5.20 -12.42 25.19
C VAL A 686 3.94 -11.83 25.83
N ASP A 687 2.77 -12.38 25.53
CA ASP A 687 1.54 -11.97 26.19
C ASP A 687 1.37 -12.68 27.56
N HIS A 688 1.67 -11.94 28.63
CA HIS A 688 1.46 -12.38 30.02
C HIS A 688 -0.02 -12.61 30.39
N CYS A 689 -0.98 -12.12 29.59
CA CYS A 689 -2.40 -12.45 29.75
C CYS A 689 -2.70 -13.88 29.26
N GLU A 690 -2.08 -14.35 28.16
CA GLU A 690 -2.25 -15.73 27.68
C GLU A 690 -1.38 -16.74 28.45
N ASP A 691 -0.13 -16.37 28.77
CA ASP A 691 0.82 -17.19 29.56
C ASP A 691 0.41 -17.31 31.05
N GLY A 692 -0.56 -16.52 31.51
CA GLY A 692 -1.07 -16.55 32.90
C GLY A 692 -0.07 -16.04 33.95
N THR A 693 1.05 -15.47 33.53
CA THR A 693 2.08 -14.85 34.40
C THR A 693 1.73 -13.42 34.85
N HIS A 694 0.50 -12.98 34.59
CA HIS A 694 -0.03 -11.69 35.00
C HIS A 694 -0.29 -11.53 36.51
N THR A 695 -0.35 -10.28 36.98
CA THR A 695 -0.55 -9.91 38.40
C THR A 695 -1.90 -9.23 38.71
N CYS A 696 -2.91 -9.49 37.88
CA CYS A 696 -4.31 -9.06 38.10
C CYS A 696 -5.00 -9.84 39.25
N ASP A 697 -6.15 -9.35 39.72
CA ASP A 697 -7.02 -10.13 40.63
C ASP A 697 -7.59 -11.37 39.91
N ILE A 698 -8.30 -12.24 40.63
CA ILE A 698 -8.88 -13.47 40.08
C ILE A 698 -9.81 -13.17 38.87
N PRO A 699 -9.87 -14.06 37.85
CA PRO A 699 -10.69 -13.84 36.65
C PRO A 699 -12.18 -13.58 36.90
N ASP A 700 -12.71 -14.05 38.03
CA ASP A 700 -14.10 -13.77 38.46
C ASP A 700 -14.35 -12.30 38.84
N ARG A 701 -13.31 -11.46 38.90
CA ARG A 701 -13.39 -10.05 39.32
C ARG A 701 -12.54 -9.07 38.51
N ALA A 702 -11.52 -9.55 37.80
CA ALA A 702 -10.65 -8.70 36.99
C ALA A 702 -10.35 -9.32 35.61
N GLN A 703 -10.20 -8.44 34.62
CA GLN A 703 -9.78 -8.78 33.26
C GLN A 703 -8.34 -8.33 33.03
N CYS A 704 -7.51 -9.23 32.47
CA CYS A 704 -6.21 -8.89 31.90
C CYS A 704 -6.40 -8.40 30.45
N SER A 705 -5.70 -7.34 30.05
CA SER A 705 -5.68 -6.85 28.67
C SER A 705 -4.24 -6.54 28.24
N TYR A 706 -3.76 -7.25 27.23
CA TYR A 706 -2.43 -7.04 26.64
C TYR A 706 -2.31 -5.67 25.97
N THR A 707 -1.13 -5.06 26.04
CA THR A 707 -0.86 -3.74 25.46
C THR A 707 0.37 -3.72 24.54
N GLY A 708 0.84 -4.89 24.10
CA GLY A 708 2.03 -5.03 23.26
C GLY A 708 3.36 -5.01 24.04
N GLY A 709 4.43 -5.48 23.40
CA GLY A 709 5.80 -5.39 23.95
C GLY A 709 6.02 -6.06 25.30
N SER A 710 5.29 -7.15 25.59
CA SER A 710 5.26 -7.81 26.91
C SER A 710 4.69 -6.94 28.06
N SER A 711 3.85 -5.94 27.74
CA SER A 711 3.11 -5.14 28.72
C SER A 711 1.62 -5.54 28.77
N TYR A 712 1.01 -5.47 29.96
CA TYR A 712 -0.41 -5.74 30.19
C TYR A 712 -1.01 -4.80 31.24
N ILE A 713 -2.31 -4.58 31.13
CA ILE A 713 -3.16 -3.84 32.07
C ILE A 713 -4.14 -4.80 32.74
N CYS A 714 -4.55 -4.48 33.96
CA CYS A 714 -5.61 -5.16 34.70
C CYS A 714 -6.76 -4.19 34.95
N SER A 715 -8.01 -4.64 34.80
CA SER A 715 -9.21 -3.83 35.07
C SER A 715 -10.24 -4.64 35.87
N CYS A 716 -10.96 -4.01 36.80
CA CYS A 716 -12.04 -4.70 37.52
C CYS A 716 -13.25 -4.90 36.62
N LEU A 717 -13.91 -6.06 36.74
CA LEU A 717 -15.15 -6.38 36.03
C LEU A 717 -16.33 -5.55 36.55
N PRO A 718 -17.40 -5.37 35.74
CA PRO A 718 -18.63 -4.71 36.19
C PRO A 718 -19.19 -5.35 37.47
N GLY A 719 -19.68 -4.50 38.38
CA GLY A 719 -20.09 -4.92 39.74
C GLY A 719 -18.96 -4.91 40.78
N PHE A 720 -17.71 -4.70 40.37
CA PHE A 720 -16.56 -4.55 41.26
C PHE A 720 -15.87 -3.19 41.10
N VAL A 721 -15.20 -2.74 42.16
CA VAL A 721 -14.41 -1.50 42.22
C VAL A 721 -13.02 -1.77 42.80
N GLY A 722 -12.00 -1.14 42.22
CA GLY A 722 -10.60 -1.41 42.58
C GLY A 722 -9.59 -0.92 41.54
N ASP A 723 -8.37 -1.43 41.63
CA ASP A 723 -7.23 -1.09 40.74
C ASP A 723 -6.91 -2.17 39.69
N GLY A 724 -7.82 -3.15 39.50
CA GLY A 724 -7.63 -4.32 38.64
C GLY A 724 -6.77 -5.43 39.25
N ARG A 725 -6.06 -5.18 40.36
CA ARG A 725 -5.27 -6.17 41.11
C ARG A 725 -5.91 -6.54 42.45
N ILE A 726 -6.76 -5.65 42.97
CA ILE A 726 -7.59 -5.83 44.16
C ILE A 726 -8.99 -5.27 43.85
N CYS A 727 -9.95 -6.14 43.53
CA CYS A 727 -11.31 -5.78 43.13
C CYS A 727 -12.33 -6.21 44.21
N GLN A 728 -13.12 -5.24 44.69
CA GLN A 728 -14.11 -5.39 45.77
C GLN A 728 -15.54 -5.22 45.26
N ASP A 729 -16.46 -5.95 45.86
CA ASP A 729 -17.89 -5.99 45.53
C ASP A 729 -18.61 -4.66 45.83
N ILE A 730 -19.55 -4.25 44.97
CA ILE A 730 -20.34 -3.02 45.13
C ILE A 730 -21.72 -3.37 45.69
N ASP A 731 -22.03 -2.98 46.95
CA ASP A 731 -23.38 -3.16 47.53
C ASP A 731 -24.42 -2.21 46.90
N GLU A 732 -25.09 -2.67 45.85
CA GLU A 732 -26.06 -1.89 45.09
C GLU A 732 -27.44 -1.81 45.76
N CYS A 733 -27.64 -2.47 46.91
CA CYS A 733 -28.88 -2.39 47.66
C CYS A 733 -29.03 -1.10 48.50
N GLN A 734 -28.00 -0.25 48.54
CA GLN A 734 -28.03 1.07 49.18
C GLN A 734 -28.41 2.19 48.17
N PRO A 735 -29.45 2.99 48.45
CA PRO A 735 -30.84 2.58 48.57
C PRO A 735 -31.60 2.66 47.22
N GLY A 736 -32.57 1.77 47.00
CA GLY A 736 -33.75 2.09 46.17
C GLY A 736 -33.77 1.67 44.69
N ARG A 737 -32.98 0.68 44.25
CA ARG A 737 -32.97 0.21 42.84
C ARG A 737 -34.04 -0.85 42.46
N CYS A 738 -34.65 -1.54 43.42
CA CYS A 738 -35.68 -2.55 43.15
C CYS A 738 -37.11 -1.98 43.14
N HIS A 739 -38.06 -2.74 42.58
CA HIS A 739 -39.49 -2.37 42.61
C HIS A 739 -40.02 -2.23 44.04
N GLN A 740 -41.01 -1.35 44.26
CA GLN A 740 -41.60 -1.14 45.59
C GLN A 740 -42.22 -2.41 46.22
N ASN A 741 -42.58 -3.39 45.38
CA ASN A 741 -43.06 -4.71 45.79
C ASN A 741 -41.99 -5.81 45.62
N ALA A 742 -40.71 -5.48 45.79
CA ALA A 742 -39.58 -6.41 45.73
C ALA A 742 -38.54 -6.14 46.82
N VAL A 743 -37.78 -7.19 47.19
CA VAL A 743 -36.67 -7.13 48.14
C VAL A 743 -35.36 -7.15 47.37
N CYS A 744 -34.41 -6.28 47.73
CA CYS A 744 -33.05 -6.30 47.20
C CYS A 744 -32.17 -7.28 48.00
N VAL A 745 -31.37 -8.08 47.30
CA VAL A 745 -30.34 -8.95 47.89
C VAL A 745 -29.05 -8.71 47.13
N ASN A 746 -28.00 -8.22 47.81
CA ASN A 746 -26.69 -8.06 47.19
C ASN A 746 -26.05 -9.43 46.92
N THR A 747 -25.36 -9.56 45.80
CA THR A 747 -24.64 -10.77 45.37
C THR A 747 -23.27 -10.39 44.82
N GLN A 748 -22.35 -11.34 44.69
CA GLN A 748 -20.99 -11.01 44.29
C GLN A 748 -20.96 -10.57 42.80
N GLY A 749 -20.66 -9.30 42.55
CA GLY A 749 -20.65 -8.65 41.23
C GLY A 749 -22.01 -8.18 40.71
N SER A 750 -23.09 -8.23 41.51
CA SER A 750 -24.43 -7.77 41.09
C SER A 750 -25.46 -7.75 42.22
N PHE A 751 -26.68 -7.30 41.96
CA PHE A 751 -27.80 -7.37 42.91
C PHE A 751 -29.03 -8.07 42.32
N LEU A 752 -29.71 -8.86 43.17
CA LEU A 752 -30.93 -9.56 42.82
C LEU A 752 -32.15 -8.93 43.50
N CYS A 753 -33.06 -8.39 42.68
CA CYS A 753 -34.40 -8.02 43.13
C CYS A 753 -35.34 -9.24 43.12
N GLN A 754 -36.02 -9.52 44.23
CA GLN A 754 -37.00 -10.61 44.33
C GLN A 754 -38.42 -10.06 44.61
N CYS A 755 -39.38 -10.33 43.72
CA CYS A 755 -40.77 -9.90 43.91
C CYS A 755 -41.39 -10.53 45.17
N LEU A 756 -42.20 -9.76 45.90
CA LEU A 756 -42.93 -10.24 47.08
C LEU A 756 -43.98 -11.31 46.72
N PRO A 757 -44.31 -12.24 47.65
CA PRO A 757 -45.25 -13.34 47.39
C PRO A 757 -46.60 -12.86 46.82
N GLY A 758 -47.02 -13.48 45.72
CA GLY A 758 -48.22 -13.09 44.96
C GLY A 758 -47.95 -12.27 43.70
N TYR A 759 -46.74 -11.73 43.54
CA TYR A 759 -46.30 -11.06 42.31
C TYR A 759 -45.27 -11.92 41.54
N SER A 760 -45.29 -11.81 40.23
CA SER A 760 -44.38 -12.46 39.28
C SER A 760 -43.70 -11.43 38.39
N GLY A 761 -42.41 -11.55 38.15
CA GLY A 761 -41.63 -10.61 37.34
C GLY A 761 -40.15 -10.70 37.65
N ASN A 762 -39.36 -9.73 37.16
CA ASN A 762 -37.90 -9.70 37.28
C ASN A 762 -37.40 -8.89 38.50
N GLY A 763 -38.26 -8.61 39.48
CA GLY A 763 -37.91 -7.86 40.70
C GLY A 763 -37.74 -6.34 40.51
N VAL A 764 -37.34 -5.90 39.32
CA VAL A 764 -37.38 -4.48 38.89
C VAL A 764 -38.80 -4.09 38.45
N TYR A 765 -39.55 -5.05 37.90
CA TYR A 765 -40.98 -4.97 37.63
C TYR A 765 -41.69 -6.24 38.14
N CYS A 766 -42.78 -6.07 38.87
CA CYS A 766 -43.53 -7.16 39.51
C CYS A 766 -45.04 -7.03 39.23
N SER A 767 -45.62 -8.00 38.51
CA SER A 767 -47.03 -7.98 38.07
C SER A 767 -47.80 -9.22 38.54
N SER A 768 -49.14 -9.17 38.50
CA SER A 768 -49.99 -10.30 38.91
C SER A 768 -50.18 -11.28 37.74
N GLY A 769 -49.39 -12.36 37.73
CA GLY A 769 -49.21 -13.22 36.55
C GLY A 769 -50.39 -14.14 36.16
N ARG A 770 -50.52 -14.36 34.85
CA ARG A 770 -51.22 -15.53 34.27
C ARG A 770 -50.70 -15.87 32.87
N ASN A 771 -50.72 -17.18 32.55
CA ASN A 771 -50.43 -17.83 31.27
C ASN A 771 -48.94 -18.11 30.92
N GLN A 772 -48.74 -19.04 29.98
CA GLN A 772 -47.54 -19.89 29.84
C GLN A 772 -47.02 -19.93 28.39
N ARG A 773 -45.77 -20.41 28.21
CA ARG A 773 -45.12 -20.66 26.91
C ARG A 773 -45.87 -21.72 26.07
N THR A 774 -45.98 -21.49 24.77
CA THR A 774 -46.54 -22.45 23.79
C THR A 774 -45.53 -23.53 23.37
N LYS A 775 -46.02 -24.74 23.10
CA LYS A 775 -45.24 -25.93 22.68
C LYS A 775 -45.06 -26.00 21.16
N THR A 776 -44.06 -26.76 20.70
CA THR A 776 -43.78 -27.00 19.26
C THR A 776 -44.66 -28.11 18.67
N ARG A 777 -44.51 -28.36 17.35
CA ARG A 777 -45.24 -29.43 16.64
C ARG A 777 -44.80 -30.85 17.03
N CYS A 778 -43.50 -31.14 17.16
CA CYS A 778 -43.06 -32.47 17.56
C CYS A 778 -43.42 -32.75 19.04
N GLU A 779 -43.22 -31.76 19.92
CA GLU A 779 -43.68 -31.84 21.31
C GLU A 779 -45.18 -32.12 21.41
N ALA A 780 -46.01 -31.35 20.70
CA ALA A 780 -47.47 -31.53 20.71
C ALA A 780 -47.89 -32.89 20.14
N HIS A 781 -47.24 -33.39 19.08
CA HIS A 781 -47.51 -34.71 18.53
C HIS A 781 -47.12 -35.83 19.52
N ARG A 782 -45.91 -35.75 20.11
CA ARG A 782 -45.43 -36.68 21.13
C ARG A 782 -46.36 -36.73 22.34
N ASP A 783 -46.72 -35.57 22.88
CA ASP A 783 -47.60 -35.45 24.05
C ASP A 783 -49.01 -35.96 23.75
N ASN A 784 -49.52 -35.76 22.53
CA ASN A 784 -50.83 -36.28 22.11
C ASN A 784 -50.82 -37.82 22.05
N VAL A 785 -49.78 -38.44 21.48
CA VAL A 785 -49.59 -39.91 21.45
C VAL A 785 -49.32 -40.51 22.85
N LEU A 786 -48.68 -39.76 23.74
CA LEU A 786 -48.54 -40.18 25.15
C LEU A 786 -49.85 -40.04 25.93
N SER A 787 -50.69 -39.05 25.62
CA SER A 787 -51.97 -38.81 26.30
C SER A 787 -53.04 -39.88 26.04
N THR A 788 -52.89 -40.66 24.96
CA THR A 788 -53.81 -41.75 24.59
C THR A 788 -53.40 -43.11 25.17
N MET A 789 -52.36 -43.18 26.00
CA MET A 789 -51.90 -44.43 26.63
C MET A 789 -52.71 -44.78 27.89
N GLU A 790 -53.68 -45.69 27.76
CA GLU A 790 -54.31 -46.31 28.93
C GLU A 790 -53.34 -47.24 29.69
N ALA A 791 -53.34 -47.16 31.02
CA ALA A 791 -52.44 -47.92 31.88
C ALA A 791 -52.80 -49.41 31.93
N HIS A 792 -52.01 -50.26 31.27
CA HIS A 792 -52.15 -51.72 31.31
C HIS A 792 -51.12 -52.40 32.23
N PRO A 793 -51.45 -53.49 32.97
CA PRO A 793 -50.61 -54.02 34.06
C PRO A 793 -49.29 -54.71 33.66
N ARG A 794 -48.82 -54.56 32.41
CA ARG A 794 -47.55 -55.12 31.90
C ARG A 794 -46.77 -54.12 31.02
N GLY A 795 -46.99 -52.82 31.24
CA GLY A 795 -46.34 -51.74 30.49
C GLY A 795 -47.18 -51.24 29.30
N ALA A 796 -47.02 -49.97 28.98
CA ALA A 796 -47.74 -49.33 27.88
C ALA A 796 -47.27 -49.85 26.51
N ARG A 797 -48.20 -49.92 25.55
CA ARG A 797 -47.92 -50.17 24.14
C ARG A 797 -48.78 -49.21 23.31
N PRO A 798 -48.21 -48.45 22.35
CA PRO A 798 -49.02 -47.63 21.45
C PRO A 798 -49.89 -48.52 20.54
N PRO A 799 -50.98 -47.99 19.97
CA PRO A 799 -51.78 -48.68 18.96
C PRO A 799 -50.91 -49.18 17.79
N ILE A 800 -51.31 -50.29 17.15
CA ILE A 800 -50.54 -51.00 16.11
C ILE A 800 -50.28 -50.15 14.83
N SER A 801 -50.84 -48.95 14.75
CA SER A 801 -50.69 -47.99 13.64
C SER A 801 -50.15 -46.61 14.07
N GLN A 802 -49.60 -46.46 15.28
CA GLN A 802 -49.08 -45.19 15.78
C GLN A 802 -47.67 -45.36 16.39
N TYR A 803 -46.74 -44.50 15.96
CA TYR A 803 -45.40 -44.38 16.53
C TYR A 803 -45.33 -43.20 17.50
N ILE A 804 -44.36 -43.23 18.42
CA ILE A 804 -44.03 -42.09 19.28
C ILE A 804 -42.92 -41.32 18.54
N PRO A 805 -43.10 -40.04 18.19
CA PRO A 805 -42.06 -39.29 17.49
C PRO A 805 -40.90 -38.94 18.41
N GLU A 806 -39.68 -39.17 17.92
CA GLU A 806 -38.43 -38.73 18.53
C GLU A 806 -38.13 -37.30 18.09
N CYS A 807 -37.92 -36.40 19.06
CA CYS A 807 -37.73 -34.97 18.83
C CYS A 807 -36.34 -34.50 19.28
N ASP A 808 -35.80 -33.47 18.63
CA ASP A 808 -34.57 -32.79 19.06
C ASP A 808 -34.80 -31.87 20.28
N GLU A 809 -33.71 -31.26 20.79
CA GLU A 809 -33.74 -30.32 21.92
C GLU A 809 -34.49 -29.02 21.63
N ASN A 810 -34.73 -28.70 20.35
CA ASN A 810 -35.49 -27.54 19.89
C ASN A 810 -36.98 -27.86 19.62
N GLY A 811 -37.39 -29.13 19.74
CA GLY A 811 -38.75 -29.60 19.50
C GLY A 811 -39.11 -29.84 18.02
N ASN A 812 -38.14 -30.10 17.15
CA ASN A 812 -38.35 -30.60 15.78
C ASN A 812 -38.28 -32.14 15.74
N TYR A 813 -38.67 -32.76 14.61
CA TYR A 813 -38.53 -34.21 14.42
C TYR A 813 -37.09 -34.58 14.05
N LEU A 814 -36.58 -35.69 14.61
CA LEU A 814 -35.34 -36.29 14.12
C LEU A 814 -35.53 -36.89 12.70
N PRO A 815 -34.53 -36.81 11.79
CA PRO A 815 -34.68 -37.25 10.38
C PRO A 815 -35.00 -38.73 10.17
N MET A 816 -34.62 -39.60 11.13
CA MET A 816 -35.03 -41.01 11.19
C MET A 816 -36.06 -41.18 12.30
N GLN A 817 -37.14 -41.91 12.03
CA GLN A 817 -38.17 -42.27 13.00
C GLN A 817 -38.34 -43.80 13.02
N CYS A 818 -38.59 -44.37 14.20
CA CYS A 818 -38.64 -45.82 14.40
C CYS A 818 -39.89 -46.25 15.18
N HIS A 819 -40.53 -47.33 14.74
CA HIS A 819 -41.74 -47.85 15.37
C HIS A 819 -41.39 -48.85 16.48
N GLY A 820 -41.27 -48.38 17.73
CA GLY A 820 -40.75 -49.15 18.87
C GLY A 820 -41.43 -50.50 19.19
N SER A 821 -42.60 -50.81 18.61
CA SER A 821 -43.28 -52.12 18.74
C SER A 821 -43.15 -53.07 17.55
N THR A 822 -42.67 -52.60 16.39
CA THR A 822 -42.47 -53.43 15.18
C THR A 822 -41.03 -53.43 14.67
N GLY A 823 -40.21 -52.47 15.10
CA GLY A 823 -38.79 -52.34 14.77
C GLY A 823 -38.50 -51.74 13.39
N TYR A 824 -39.52 -51.51 12.56
CA TYR A 824 -39.35 -50.79 11.28
C TYR A 824 -39.00 -49.33 11.54
N CYS A 825 -38.05 -48.79 10.77
CA CYS A 825 -37.69 -47.39 10.75
C CYS A 825 -37.87 -46.81 9.35
N TRP A 826 -38.02 -45.50 9.24
CA TRP A 826 -38.13 -44.75 7.98
C TRP A 826 -37.56 -43.34 8.17
N CYS A 827 -37.42 -42.61 7.07
CA CYS A 827 -36.99 -41.21 7.09
C CYS A 827 -38.21 -40.29 7.04
N VAL A 828 -38.14 -39.13 7.70
CA VAL A 828 -39.22 -38.14 7.71
C VAL A 828 -38.77 -36.77 7.20
N ASP A 829 -39.73 -36.01 6.67
CA ASP A 829 -39.55 -34.60 6.35
C ASP A 829 -39.56 -33.70 7.60
N ARG A 830 -39.35 -32.39 7.40
CA ARG A 830 -39.40 -31.38 8.48
C ARG A 830 -40.76 -31.27 9.19
N ASN A 831 -41.82 -31.93 8.70
CA ASN A 831 -43.15 -31.98 9.32
C ASN A 831 -43.45 -33.32 10.03
N GLY A 832 -42.54 -34.32 9.95
CA GLY A 832 -42.74 -35.65 10.51
C GLY A 832 -43.49 -36.63 9.60
N LEU A 833 -43.60 -36.33 8.29
CA LEU A 833 -44.21 -37.19 7.28
C LEU A 833 -43.18 -38.15 6.68
N GLU A 834 -43.57 -39.43 6.52
CA GLU A 834 -42.71 -40.48 5.99
C GLU A 834 -42.34 -40.26 4.52
N ILE A 835 -41.05 -40.31 4.21
CA ILE A 835 -40.52 -40.24 2.85
C ILE A 835 -40.74 -41.60 2.17
N SER A 836 -41.64 -41.63 1.19
CA SER A 836 -42.05 -42.83 0.44
C SER A 836 -40.86 -43.68 -0.02
N GLY A 837 -40.85 -44.96 0.37
CA GLY A 837 -39.82 -45.93 -0.01
C GLY A 837 -38.63 -46.05 0.95
N THR A 838 -38.51 -45.18 1.97
CA THR A 838 -37.39 -45.23 2.93
C THR A 838 -37.57 -46.25 4.08
N ARG A 839 -38.70 -46.96 4.13
CA ARG A 839 -39.03 -47.86 5.25
C ARG A 839 -38.21 -49.16 5.22
N SER A 840 -37.37 -49.38 6.24
CA SER A 840 -36.50 -50.55 6.39
C SER A 840 -37.08 -51.61 7.35
N ALA A 841 -36.66 -52.86 7.17
CA ALA A 841 -37.03 -53.99 8.02
C ALA A 841 -36.28 -53.97 9.39
N PRO A 842 -36.74 -54.66 10.44
CA PRO A 842 -36.27 -54.47 11.83
C PRO A 842 -34.80 -54.77 12.15
N SER A 843 -34.04 -55.33 11.20
CA SER A 843 -32.59 -55.58 11.29
C SER A 843 -31.74 -54.62 10.44
N SER A 844 -32.37 -53.63 9.80
CA SER A 844 -31.74 -52.65 8.91
C SER A 844 -32.21 -51.26 9.30
N ARG A 845 -31.29 -50.30 9.41
CA ARG A 845 -31.63 -48.87 9.57
C ARG A 845 -31.53 -48.19 8.20
N PRO A 846 -32.46 -47.31 7.83
CA PRO A 846 -32.39 -46.61 6.56
C PRO A 846 -31.35 -45.49 6.65
N MET A 847 -30.61 -45.29 5.58
CA MET A 847 -29.69 -44.15 5.44
C MET A 847 -30.51 -42.87 5.21
N CYS A 848 -31.04 -42.30 6.30
CA CYS A 848 -31.69 -41.00 6.29
C CYS A 848 -30.62 -39.92 6.16
N ILE A 849 -30.19 -39.68 4.92
CA ILE A 849 -29.32 -38.57 4.55
C ILE A 849 -30.07 -37.28 4.94
N ASP A 850 -29.56 -36.57 5.94
CA ASP A 850 -29.95 -35.17 6.12
C ASP A 850 -29.50 -34.40 4.88
N HIS A 851 -30.38 -33.56 4.33
CA HIS A 851 -30.21 -32.97 3.00
C HIS A 851 -29.08 -31.92 2.90
N ASN A 852 -28.22 -31.83 3.92
CA ASN A 852 -27.13 -30.88 4.10
C ASN A 852 -25.73 -31.45 3.80
N THR A 853 -25.58 -32.74 3.42
CA THR A 853 -24.26 -33.32 3.09
C THR A 853 -24.20 -33.97 1.70
N VAL A 854 -23.48 -33.33 0.78
CA VAL A 854 -23.12 -33.88 -0.54
C VAL A 854 -21.75 -34.55 -0.46
N THR A 855 -21.61 -35.75 -1.03
CA THR A 855 -20.32 -36.46 -1.12
C THR A 855 -19.45 -35.90 -2.26
N PRO A 856 -18.14 -35.66 -2.05
CA PRO A 856 -17.27 -35.12 -3.09
C PRO A 856 -16.94 -36.16 -4.18
N THR A 857 -16.96 -35.73 -5.44
CA THR A 857 -16.40 -36.46 -6.58
C THR A 857 -14.89 -36.27 -6.67
N VAL A 858 -14.14 -37.33 -6.92
CA VAL A 858 -12.67 -37.29 -7.02
C VAL A 858 -12.24 -36.62 -8.33
N GLY A 859 -11.59 -35.46 -8.21
CA GLY A 859 -10.76 -34.85 -9.26
C GLY A 859 -9.28 -35.25 -9.12
N PRO A 860 -8.42 -34.90 -10.11
CA PRO A 860 -6.98 -35.15 -10.02
C PRO A 860 -6.31 -34.32 -8.91
N TRP A 861 -5.16 -34.79 -8.42
CA TRP A 861 -4.42 -34.15 -7.33
C TRP A 861 -3.83 -32.79 -7.75
N PRO A 862 -3.83 -31.78 -6.87
CA PRO A 862 -3.12 -30.52 -7.10
C PRO A 862 -1.61 -30.69 -6.97
N ARG A 863 -0.85 -29.67 -7.40
CA ARG A 863 0.59 -29.55 -7.10
C ARG A 863 0.80 -29.18 -5.61
N PRO A 864 1.99 -29.40 -5.03
CA PRO A 864 2.23 -29.17 -3.60
C PRO A 864 2.02 -27.73 -3.12
N ASP A 865 2.15 -26.77 -4.03
CA ASP A 865 2.51 -25.37 -3.72
C ASP A 865 1.30 -24.45 -3.55
N VAL A 866 0.09 -25.01 -3.38
CA VAL A 866 -1.17 -24.28 -3.20
C VAL A 866 -1.76 -24.61 -1.82
N ILE A 867 -1.63 -23.67 -0.88
CA ILE A 867 -2.29 -23.74 0.42
C ILE A 867 -3.79 -23.46 0.22
N ALA A 868 -4.61 -24.50 0.29
CA ALA A 868 -6.06 -24.34 0.25
C ALA A 868 -6.55 -23.57 1.49
N PRO A 869 -7.44 -22.57 1.34
CA PRO A 869 -7.91 -21.76 2.47
C PRO A 869 -8.75 -22.60 3.45
N PRO A 870 -8.75 -22.25 4.76
CA PRO A 870 -9.50 -22.96 5.78
C PRO A 870 -11.03 -22.89 5.55
N PRO A 871 -11.80 -23.88 6.07
CA PRO A 871 -13.24 -23.96 5.83
C PRO A 871 -14.02 -22.89 6.61
N GLY A 872 -14.26 -21.74 5.98
CA GLY A 872 -15.06 -20.62 6.51
C GLY A 872 -15.69 -19.76 5.42
N THR A 873 -16.37 -18.68 5.81
CA THR A 873 -16.75 -17.59 4.90
C THR A 873 -15.57 -16.64 4.78
N ASN A 874 -15.27 -16.19 3.56
CA ASN A 874 -14.20 -15.22 3.31
C ASN A 874 -14.77 -13.99 2.60
N LEU A 875 -14.18 -12.82 2.82
CA LEU A 875 -14.32 -11.68 1.91
C LEU A 875 -13.26 -11.80 0.81
N LEU A 876 -13.63 -11.59 -0.44
CA LEU A 876 -12.71 -11.42 -1.57
C LEU A 876 -12.77 -9.96 -2.03
N PHE A 877 -11.63 -9.30 -2.19
CA PHE A 877 -11.58 -7.94 -2.75
C PHE A 877 -10.45 -7.78 -3.78
N ALA A 878 -10.69 -6.96 -4.80
CA ALA A 878 -9.67 -6.64 -5.81
C ALA A 878 -8.82 -5.45 -5.37
N GLN A 879 -7.51 -5.52 -5.64
CA GLN A 879 -6.56 -4.46 -5.31
C GLN A 879 -5.39 -4.48 -6.31
N SER A 880 -5.31 -3.48 -7.19
CA SER A 880 -4.16 -3.20 -8.10
C SER A 880 -3.40 -4.43 -8.64
N GLY A 881 -4.08 -5.33 -9.37
CA GLY A 881 -3.47 -6.55 -9.90
C GLY A 881 -3.41 -7.72 -8.91
N ARG A 882 -4.26 -7.72 -7.89
CA ARG A 882 -4.49 -8.82 -6.95
C ARG A 882 -5.98 -9.02 -6.69
N ILE A 883 -6.32 -10.25 -6.32
CA ILE A 883 -7.54 -10.54 -5.54
C ILE A 883 -7.06 -11.12 -4.21
N GLU A 884 -7.32 -10.41 -3.13
CA GLU A 884 -6.96 -10.84 -1.78
C GLU A 884 -8.19 -11.37 -1.03
N HIS A 885 -7.99 -12.28 -0.10
CA HIS A 885 -9.04 -12.80 0.77
C HIS A 885 -8.79 -12.48 2.24
N ILE A 886 -9.87 -12.26 2.98
CA ILE A 886 -9.89 -12.06 4.42
C ILE A 886 -10.87 -13.10 5.01
N PRO A 887 -10.41 -14.07 5.82
CA PRO A 887 -11.31 -14.99 6.50
C PRO A 887 -12.18 -14.27 7.54
N LEU A 888 -13.42 -14.74 7.72
CA LEU A 888 -14.34 -14.23 8.74
C LEU A 888 -14.57 -15.26 9.84
N GLU A 889 -14.40 -14.84 11.10
CA GLU A 889 -14.91 -15.58 12.25
C GLU A 889 -16.18 -14.88 12.76
N GLY A 890 -17.34 -15.51 12.59
CA GLY A 890 -18.63 -14.88 12.86
C GLY A 890 -18.88 -13.70 11.91
N TYR A 891 -18.58 -12.48 12.37
CA TYR A 891 -18.65 -11.25 11.58
C TYR A 891 -17.33 -10.46 11.57
N ASP A 892 -16.30 -10.94 12.28
CA ASP A 892 -15.07 -10.20 12.53
C ASP A 892 -13.96 -10.63 11.54
N MET A 893 -13.17 -9.67 11.08
CA MET A 893 -12.18 -9.88 10.02
C MET A 893 -10.87 -10.44 10.58
N LYS A 894 -10.44 -11.62 10.11
CA LYS A 894 -9.14 -12.22 10.48
C LYS A 894 -8.00 -11.58 9.70
N LYS A 895 -7.61 -10.38 10.15
CA LYS A 895 -6.61 -9.51 9.51
C LYS A 895 -5.24 -10.18 9.30
N HIS A 896 -4.83 -11.04 10.24
CA HIS A 896 -3.56 -11.77 10.18
C HIS A 896 -3.60 -12.97 9.23
N ASP A 897 -4.79 -13.51 8.94
CA ASP A 897 -4.98 -14.62 8.00
C ASP A 897 -5.25 -14.15 6.56
N ALA A 898 -5.26 -12.82 6.32
CA ALA A 898 -5.56 -12.24 5.02
C ALA A 898 -4.40 -12.42 4.03
N LYS A 899 -4.67 -12.99 2.84
CA LYS A 899 -3.65 -13.34 1.84
C LYS A 899 -4.14 -13.17 0.41
N ALA A 900 -3.23 -12.90 -0.52
CA ALA A 900 -3.53 -12.92 -1.96
C ALA A 900 -3.94 -14.33 -2.43
N VAL A 901 -5.08 -14.44 -3.11
CA VAL A 901 -5.55 -15.68 -3.77
C VAL A 901 -5.06 -15.73 -5.22
N LEU A 902 -4.95 -14.56 -5.85
CA LEU A 902 -4.53 -14.40 -7.24
C LEU A 902 -3.70 -13.12 -7.39
N HIS A 903 -2.57 -13.21 -8.10
CA HIS A 903 -1.76 -12.05 -8.48
C HIS A 903 -1.61 -12.00 -10.01
N LEU A 904 -1.98 -10.87 -10.59
CA LEU A 904 -1.90 -10.53 -12.00
C LEU A 904 -1.33 -9.10 -12.12
N PRO A 905 -0.01 -8.90 -11.91
CA PRO A 905 0.59 -7.58 -11.72
C PRO A 905 0.43 -6.61 -12.90
N GLU A 906 0.19 -7.12 -14.10
CA GLU A 906 -0.01 -6.31 -15.32
C GLU A 906 -1.49 -5.92 -15.58
N LYS A 907 -2.40 -6.23 -14.64
CA LYS A 907 -3.85 -6.18 -14.88
C LYS A 907 -4.60 -5.36 -13.83
N VAL A 908 -5.41 -4.39 -14.27
CA VAL A 908 -6.31 -3.64 -13.38
C VAL A 908 -7.64 -4.37 -13.26
N ILE A 909 -7.82 -5.08 -12.13
CA ILE A 909 -9.02 -5.80 -11.74
C ILE A 909 -9.97 -4.83 -11.03
N ILE A 910 -11.24 -4.77 -11.46
CA ILE A 910 -12.25 -3.86 -10.91
C ILE A 910 -13.34 -4.62 -10.15
N GLY A 911 -14.25 -5.30 -10.87
CA GLY A 911 -15.36 -6.05 -10.28
C GLY A 911 -14.92 -7.47 -9.88
N VAL A 912 -15.44 -7.97 -8.76
CA VAL A 912 -15.21 -9.33 -8.27
C VAL A 912 -16.56 -9.95 -7.89
N ALA A 913 -16.79 -11.20 -8.29
CA ALA A 913 -17.93 -12.00 -7.87
C ALA A 913 -17.52 -13.47 -7.68
N TYR A 914 -18.39 -14.25 -7.03
CA TYR A 914 -18.06 -15.61 -6.60
C TYR A 914 -19.18 -16.60 -6.92
N ASP A 915 -18.80 -17.75 -7.51
CA ASP A 915 -19.68 -18.90 -7.65
C ASP A 915 -19.48 -19.88 -6.47
N CYS A 916 -20.49 -19.95 -5.61
CA CYS A 916 -20.51 -20.87 -4.48
C CYS A 916 -20.67 -22.35 -4.87
N VAL A 917 -21.02 -22.69 -6.13
CA VAL A 917 -21.20 -24.07 -6.61
C VAL A 917 -19.86 -24.68 -7.03
N GLU A 918 -19.19 -24.11 -8.03
CA GLU A 918 -17.91 -24.62 -8.57
C GLU A 918 -16.69 -24.05 -7.81
N LYS A 919 -16.89 -23.18 -6.82
CA LYS A 919 -15.84 -22.49 -6.03
C LYS A 919 -14.94 -21.59 -6.89
N MET A 920 -15.52 -21.03 -7.95
CA MET A 920 -14.83 -20.17 -8.92
C MET A 920 -14.99 -18.69 -8.55
N VAL A 921 -13.89 -17.94 -8.58
CA VAL A 921 -13.89 -16.47 -8.59
C VAL A 921 -14.07 -16.00 -10.03
N TYR A 922 -14.91 -15.00 -10.23
CA TYR A 922 -15.06 -14.27 -11.49
C TYR A 922 -14.66 -12.82 -11.27
N TRP A 923 -13.97 -12.21 -12.22
CA TRP A 923 -13.60 -10.80 -12.13
C TRP A 923 -13.63 -10.10 -13.49
N THR A 924 -13.75 -8.78 -13.44
CA THR A 924 -13.63 -7.90 -14.61
C THR A 924 -12.26 -7.23 -14.62
N GLU A 925 -11.75 -6.96 -15.81
CA GLU A 925 -10.49 -6.28 -16.04
C GLU A 925 -10.67 -5.19 -17.09
N ILE A 926 -10.03 -4.02 -16.90
CA ILE A 926 -10.10 -2.87 -17.82
C ILE A 926 -8.80 -2.62 -18.62
N THR A 927 -7.65 -3.16 -18.20
CA THR A 927 -6.36 -3.03 -18.94
C THR A 927 -6.34 -3.79 -20.26
N SER A 928 -6.84 -5.03 -20.24
CA SER A 928 -7.22 -5.78 -21.44
C SER A 928 -8.68 -6.22 -21.24
N PRO A 929 -9.66 -5.43 -21.73
CA PRO A 929 -11.08 -5.57 -21.41
C PRO A 929 -11.60 -7.00 -21.52
N SER A 930 -11.80 -7.64 -20.36
CA SER A 930 -12.13 -9.06 -20.27
C SER A 930 -12.88 -9.41 -18.99
N ILE A 931 -13.61 -10.52 -19.06
CA ILE A 931 -14.18 -11.19 -17.89
C ILE A 931 -13.49 -12.52 -17.76
N SER A 932 -12.94 -12.80 -16.58
CA SER A 932 -12.06 -13.93 -16.32
C SER A 932 -12.47 -14.72 -15.08
N LYS A 933 -12.10 -15.99 -15.03
CA LYS A 933 -12.35 -16.87 -13.88
C LYS A 933 -11.18 -17.77 -13.51
N ALA A 934 -11.10 -18.12 -12.23
CA ALA A 934 -10.16 -19.07 -11.64
C ALA A 934 -10.79 -19.77 -10.42
N SER A 935 -10.21 -20.88 -9.97
CA SER A 935 -10.68 -21.62 -8.79
C SER A 935 -10.07 -21.06 -7.51
N MET A 936 -10.87 -20.93 -6.44
CA MET A 936 -10.37 -20.65 -5.08
C MET A 936 -9.42 -21.73 -4.53
N LEU A 937 -9.37 -22.91 -5.16
CA LEU A 937 -8.52 -24.04 -4.79
C LEU A 937 -7.28 -24.15 -5.71
N GLY A 938 -6.98 -23.09 -6.47
CA GLY A 938 -5.87 -23.03 -7.44
C GLY A 938 -6.26 -23.47 -8.85
N GLY A 939 -5.61 -22.88 -9.86
CA GLY A 939 -5.80 -23.18 -11.28
C GLY A 939 -5.61 -21.95 -12.17
N GLU A 940 -5.26 -22.17 -13.44
CA GLU A 940 -4.90 -21.10 -14.38
C GLU A 940 -6.05 -20.13 -14.71
N PRO A 941 -5.83 -18.80 -14.62
CA PRO A 941 -6.79 -17.77 -15.01
C PRO A 941 -7.30 -17.90 -16.45
N THR A 942 -8.60 -18.14 -16.59
CA THR A 942 -9.26 -18.35 -17.87
C THR A 942 -10.20 -17.19 -18.20
N ALA A 943 -9.82 -16.32 -19.14
CA ALA A 943 -10.71 -15.27 -19.67
C ALA A 943 -11.80 -15.85 -20.57
N VAL A 944 -13.06 -15.74 -20.12
CA VAL A 944 -14.29 -16.28 -20.73
C VAL A 944 -14.96 -15.30 -21.71
N ILE A 945 -14.86 -13.99 -21.47
CA ILE A 945 -15.23 -12.95 -22.44
C ILE A 945 -13.98 -12.11 -22.73
N ARG A 946 -13.66 -11.89 -24.00
CA ARG A 946 -12.43 -11.22 -24.49
C ARG A 946 -12.68 -10.22 -25.62
N THR A 947 -13.94 -9.97 -25.96
CA THR A 947 -14.36 -9.24 -27.16
C THR A 947 -15.61 -8.44 -26.86
N ASP A 948 -15.75 -7.28 -27.48
CA ASP A 948 -16.90 -6.40 -27.30
C ASP A 948 -17.12 -6.00 -25.83
N LEU A 949 -16.04 -5.63 -25.15
CA LEU A 949 -15.97 -5.05 -23.80
C LEU A 949 -15.05 -3.84 -23.85
N GLU A 950 -15.24 -2.88 -22.95
CA GLU A 950 -14.49 -1.62 -22.94
C GLU A 950 -14.21 -1.14 -21.51
N SER A 951 -15.23 -1.00 -20.66
CA SER A 951 -15.06 -0.72 -19.23
C SER A 951 -16.04 -1.55 -18.37
N PRO A 952 -15.82 -2.87 -18.25
CA PRO A 952 -16.65 -3.71 -17.39
C PRO A 952 -16.37 -3.44 -15.90
N GLU A 953 -17.23 -2.67 -15.23
CA GLU A 953 -17.02 -2.25 -13.83
C GLU A 953 -17.66 -3.18 -12.79
N GLY A 954 -18.90 -3.63 -13.03
CA GLY A 954 -19.66 -4.47 -12.11
C GLY A 954 -19.93 -5.86 -12.65
N ILE A 955 -19.95 -6.88 -11.77
CA ILE A 955 -20.24 -8.28 -12.12
C ILE A 955 -20.99 -8.98 -10.98
N THR A 956 -21.94 -9.85 -11.33
CA THR A 956 -22.70 -10.68 -10.37
C THR A 956 -23.02 -12.06 -10.96
N ILE A 957 -23.19 -13.05 -10.10
CA ILE A 957 -23.33 -14.48 -10.46
C ILE A 957 -24.70 -15.02 -10.03
N ASP A 958 -25.45 -15.55 -10.99
CA ASP A 958 -26.60 -16.41 -10.71
C ASP A 958 -26.12 -17.86 -10.54
N HIS A 959 -25.95 -18.27 -9.28
CA HIS A 959 -25.56 -19.61 -8.91
C HIS A 959 -26.65 -20.68 -9.18
N LEU A 960 -27.92 -20.28 -9.34
CA LEU A 960 -29.07 -21.17 -9.56
C LEU A 960 -29.34 -21.41 -11.07
N GLY A 961 -29.39 -20.34 -11.87
CA GLY A 961 -29.55 -20.40 -13.33
C GLY A 961 -28.23 -20.60 -14.09
N ARG A 962 -27.08 -20.58 -13.40
CA ARG A 962 -25.72 -20.74 -13.95
C ARG A 962 -25.35 -19.68 -15.01
N THR A 963 -25.75 -18.43 -14.76
CA THR A 963 -25.43 -17.27 -15.61
C THR A 963 -24.62 -16.22 -14.85
N MET A 964 -23.97 -15.33 -15.59
CA MET A 964 -23.28 -14.14 -15.06
C MET A 964 -23.82 -12.89 -15.74
N PHE A 965 -23.93 -11.80 -14.97
CA PHE A 965 -24.37 -10.49 -15.43
C PHE A 965 -23.28 -9.47 -15.17
N TRP A 966 -23.10 -8.51 -16.08
CA TRP A 966 -22.15 -7.41 -15.89
C TRP A 966 -22.67 -6.09 -16.46
N THR A 967 -22.07 -5.00 -15.99
CA THR A 967 -22.22 -3.64 -16.51
C THR A 967 -20.99 -3.27 -17.32
N ASP A 968 -21.15 -2.51 -18.42
CA ASP A 968 -20.03 -1.86 -19.13
C ASP A 968 -20.30 -0.36 -19.22
N SER A 969 -19.46 0.44 -18.56
CA SER A 969 -19.72 1.86 -18.29
C SER A 969 -19.34 2.80 -19.43
N MET A 970 -18.51 2.35 -20.39
CA MET A 970 -18.21 3.11 -21.61
C MET A 970 -19.17 2.77 -22.76
N ARG A 971 -19.96 1.71 -22.60
CA ARG A 971 -20.84 1.15 -23.65
C ARG A 971 -22.33 1.22 -23.32
N ASP A 972 -22.66 1.74 -22.14
CA ASP A 972 -24.02 1.92 -21.61
C ASP A 972 -24.88 0.66 -21.68
N ARG A 973 -24.31 -0.46 -21.21
CA ARG A 973 -24.95 -1.77 -21.29
C ARG A 973 -24.97 -2.55 -19.98
N ILE A 974 -26.02 -3.35 -19.85
CA ILE A 974 -26.09 -4.49 -18.94
C ILE A 974 -26.34 -5.75 -19.77
N GLU A 975 -25.51 -6.75 -19.56
CA GLU A 975 -25.46 -7.97 -20.38
C GLU A 975 -25.51 -9.23 -19.52
N VAL A 976 -25.79 -10.37 -20.16
CA VAL A 976 -25.79 -11.70 -19.54
C VAL A 976 -25.11 -12.73 -20.43
N ALA A 977 -24.44 -13.70 -19.83
CA ALA A 977 -23.92 -14.89 -20.48
C ALA A 977 -24.00 -16.11 -19.56
N SER A 978 -23.80 -17.30 -20.10
CA SER A 978 -23.54 -18.51 -19.30
C SER A 978 -22.18 -18.42 -18.61
N LEU A 979 -21.99 -19.18 -17.51
CA LEU A 979 -20.76 -19.15 -16.69
C LEU A 979 -19.47 -19.66 -17.39
N ASP A 980 -19.56 -20.13 -18.62
CA ASP A 980 -18.44 -20.45 -19.52
C ASP A 980 -18.12 -19.33 -20.53
N GLY A 981 -18.87 -18.23 -20.51
CA GLY A 981 -18.81 -17.14 -21.50
C GLY A 981 -19.65 -17.41 -22.76
N SER A 982 -20.30 -18.57 -22.87
CA SER A 982 -21.17 -18.88 -23.99
C SER A 982 -22.53 -18.17 -23.90
N GLN A 983 -23.29 -18.21 -24.99
CA GLN A 983 -24.70 -17.81 -25.02
C GLN A 983 -25.00 -16.34 -24.67
N ARG A 984 -24.00 -15.45 -24.77
CA ARG A 984 -24.09 -14.01 -24.50
C ARG A 984 -25.28 -13.31 -25.17
N ARG A 985 -25.92 -12.41 -24.41
CA ARG A 985 -26.96 -11.50 -24.88
C ARG A 985 -26.90 -10.15 -24.16
N VAL A 986 -27.10 -9.05 -24.90
CA VAL A 986 -27.40 -7.73 -24.31
C VAL A 986 -28.83 -7.74 -23.71
N LEU A 987 -28.99 -7.25 -22.48
CA LEU A 987 -30.30 -7.16 -21.81
C LEU A 987 -30.84 -5.73 -21.79
N ILE A 988 -29.98 -4.74 -21.53
CA ILE A 988 -30.35 -3.33 -21.42
C ILE A 988 -29.25 -2.49 -22.08
N ASP A 989 -29.64 -1.61 -23.01
CA ASP A 989 -28.77 -0.82 -23.89
C ASP A 989 -29.32 0.62 -24.15
N THR A 990 -30.29 1.03 -23.33
CA THR A 990 -31.08 2.26 -23.50
C THR A 990 -31.30 2.94 -22.16
N ASP A 991 -31.32 4.28 -22.12
CA ASP A 991 -31.41 5.05 -20.86
C ASP A 991 -30.43 4.55 -19.78
N LEU A 992 -29.18 4.32 -20.17
CA LEU A 992 -28.03 4.11 -19.30
C LEU A 992 -26.98 5.14 -19.74
N VAL A 993 -26.22 5.71 -18.79
CA VAL A 993 -25.18 6.70 -19.11
C VAL A 993 -23.87 6.46 -18.35
N ASN A 994 -23.89 5.87 -17.16
CA ASN A 994 -22.71 5.33 -16.47
C ASN A 994 -23.12 4.18 -15.51
N PRO A 995 -23.52 2.99 -16.01
CA PRO A 995 -23.86 1.84 -15.15
C PRO A 995 -22.62 1.31 -14.40
N ARG A 996 -22.69 1.23 -13.05
CA ARG A 996 -21.59 0.77 -12.17
C ARG A 996 -21.89 -0.57 -11.51
N ALA A 997 -22.48 -0.58 -10.31
CA ALA A 997 -22.68 -1.83 -9.58
C ALA A 997 -23.93 -2.57 -10.09
N VAL A 998 -23.87 -3.90 -10.15
CA VAL A 998 -25.01 -4.77 -10.52
C VAL A 998 -25.07 -5.97 -9.58
N ILE A 999 -26.28 -6.30 -9.12
CA ILE A 999 -26.55 -7.36 -8.14
C ILE A 999 -27.78 -8.15 -8.61
N ALA A 1000 -27.67 -9.47 -8.64
CA ALA A 1000 -28.79 -10.37 -8.93
C ALA A 1000 -29.41 -10.92 -7.62
N ASP A 1001 -30.73 -11.07 -7.62
CA ASP A 1001 -31.47 -11.94 -6.69
C ASP A 1001 -32.03 -13.14 -7.49
N PRO A 1002 -31.28 -14.26 -7.58
CA PRO A 1002 -31.74 -15.48 -8.23
C PRO A 1002 -33.00 -16.11 -7.65
N VAL A 1003 -33.33 -15.83 -6.37
CA VAL A 1003 -34.45 -16.46 -5.67
C VAL A 1003 -35.75 -15.73 -5.98
N SER A 1004 -35.72 -14.39 -5.98
CA SER A 1004 -36.87 -13.57 -6.38
C SER A 1004 -36.92 -13.26 -7.88
N GLY A 1005 -35.89 -13.60 -8.66
CA GLY A 1005 -35.83 -13.36 -10.10
C GLY A 1005 -35.66 -11.88 -10.48
N ASN A 1006 -35.00 -11.07 -9.62
CA ASN A 1006 -34.78 -9.64 -9.85
C ASN A 1006 -33.30 -9.33 -10.11
N LEU A 1007 -33.06 -8.23 -10.83
CA LEU A 1007 -31.75 -7.61 -11.04
C LEU A 1007 -31.82 -6.17 -10.51
N TYR A 1008 -30.73 -5.69 -9.92
CA TYR A 1008 -30.59 -4.35 -9.37
C TYR A 1008 -29.27 -3.73 -9.86
N TRP A 1009 -29.25 -2.43 -10.17
CA TRP A 1009 -28.02 -1.73 -10.53
C TRP A 1009 -28.03 -0.25 -10.15
N SER A 1010 -26.85 0.35 -10.08
CA SER A 1010 -26.66 1.80 -10.00
C SER A 1010 -26.16 2.37 -11.34
N ASP A 1011 -26.69 3.54 -11.70
CA ASP A 1011 -26.18 4.40 -12.76
C ASP A 1011 -25.81 5.75 -12.12
N TRP A 1012 -24.53 6.14 -12.22
CA TRP A 1012 -23.99 7.35 -11.58
C TRP A 1012 -23.92 8.56 -12.52
N ASN A 1013 -24.73 8.57 -13.59
CA ASN A 1013 -24.94 9.73 -14.45
C ASN A 1013 -24.99 11.05 -13.65
N ARG A 1014 -24.04 11.96 -13.91
CA ARG A 1014 -23.86 13.20 -13.13
C ARG A 1014 -25.08 14.12 -13.13
N ASP A 1015 -25.89 14.08 -14.19
CA ASP A 1015 -27.08 14.92 -14.34
C ASP A 1015 -28.36 14.27 -13.78
N ALA A 1016 -28.37 12.94 -13.60
CA ALA A 1016 -29.54 12.16 -13.18
C ALA A 1016 -29.17 10.78 -12.58
N PRO A 1017 -28.47 10.73 -11.42
CA PRO A 1017 -28.02 9.48 -10.81
C PRO A 1017 -29.21 8.68 -10.28
N LYS A 1018 -29.21 7.36 -10.52
CA LYS A 1018 -30.36 6.49 -10.26
C LYS A 1018 -29.95 5.08 -9.82
N ILE A 1019 -30.79 4.47 -9.00
CA ILE A 1019 -30.76 3.04 -8.68
C ILE A 1019 -32.03 2.42 -9.26
N GLU A 1020 -31.86 1.34 -10.01
CA GLU A 1020 -32.92 0.71 -10.80
C GLU A 1020 -33.07 -0.77 -10.49
N THR A 1021 -34.16 -1.34 -10.97
CA THR A 1021 -34.39 -2.79 -10.96
C THR A 1021 -35.15 -3.25 -12.18
N SER A 1022 -34.93 -4.49 -12.59
CA SER A 1022 -35.75 -5.25 -13.53
C SER A 1022 -35.93 -6.69 -13.01
N HIS A 1023 -36.69 -7.52 -13.72
CA HIS A 1023 -36.49 -8.96 -13.64
C HIS A 1023 -35.14 -9.34 -14.28
N MET A 1024 -34.61 -10.54 -14.02
CA MET A 1024 -33.32 -10.96 -14.59
C MET A 1024 -33.35 -11.17 -16.11
N ASP A 1025 -34.52 -11.12 -16.77
CA ASP A 1025 -34.66 -11.13 -18.23
C ASP A 1025 -34.76 -9.73 -18.86
N GLY A 1026 -34.54 -8.67 -18.07
CA GLY A 1026 -34.67 -7.27 -18.48
C GLY A 1026 -36.11 -6.72 -18.47
N SER A 1027 -37.13 -7.57 -18.29
CA SER A 1027 -38.53 -7.10 -18.22
C SER A 1027 -38.83 -6.37 -16.90
N ASN A 1028 -39.93 -5.60 -16.87
CA ASN A 1028 -40.39 -4.87 -15.68
C ASN A 1028 -39.36 -3.88 -15.08
N ARG A 1029 -38.49 -3.32 -15.93
CA ARG A 1029 -37.53 -2.27 -15.56
C ARG A 1029 -38.23 -1.06 -14.96
N ARG A 1030 -37.72 -0.57 -13.82
CA ARG A 1030 -38.17 0.65 -13.15
C ARG A 1030 -37.06 1.27 -12.29
N VAL A 1031 -37.09 2.59 -12.16
CA VAL A 1031 -36.27 3.32 -11.18
C VAL A 1031 -36.81 3.07 -9.77
N LEU A 1032 -35.94 2.72 -8.83
CA LEU A 1032 -36.24 2.61 -7.40
C LEU A 1032 -35.90 3.89 -6.64
N VAL A 1033 -34.73 4.47 -6.92
CA VAL A 1033 -34.22 5.67 -6.24
C VAL A 1033 -33.61 6.62 -7.27
N LYS A 1034 -33.90 7.91 -7.12
CA LYS A 1034 -33.40 9.03 -7.95
C LYS A 1034 -33.21 10.33 -7.15
N ASP A 1035 -33.63 10.34 -5.89
CA ASP A 1035 -33.69 11.51 -5.02
C ASP A 1035 -32.69 11.31 -3.88
N SER A 1036 -31.87 12.32 -3.58
CA SER A 1036 -30.71 12.20 -2.67
C SER A 1036 -29.75 11.07 -3.08
N LEU A 1037 -29.27 11.14 -4.33
CA LEU A 1037 -28.15 10.35 -4.87
C LEU A 1037 -27.21 11.31 -5.60
N THR A 1038 -25.91 10.98 -5.66
CA THR A 1038 -24.90 11.73 -6.43
C THR A 1038 -23.82 10.83 -7.03
N LEU A 1039 -23.34 9.82 -6.29
CA LEU A 1039 -22.32 8.88 -6.75
C LEU A 1039 -22.53 7.49 -6.12
N PRO A 1040 -23.62 6.76 -6.48
CA PRO A 1040 -23.97 5.46 -5.91
C PRO A 1040 -23.02 4.35 -6.41
N ASN A 1041 -21.85 4.24 -5.79
CA ASN A 1041 -20.81 3.30 -6.20
C ASN A 1041 -21.09 1.88 -5.70
N GLY A 1042 -21.29 1.72 -4.40
CA GLY A 1042 -21.52 0.42 -3.77
C GLY A 1042 -23.00 0.05 -3.77
N LEU A 1043 -23.33 -1.19 -4.14
CA LEU A 1043 -24.69 -1.75 -4.10
C LEU A 1043 -24.61 -3.20 -3.62
N THR A 1044 -25.51 -3.61 -2.71
CA THR A 1044 -25.63 -5.00 -2.28
C THR A 1044 -27.06 -5.35 -1.89
N TYR A 1045 -27.40 -6.64 -1.87
CA TYR A 1045 -28.74 -7.12 -1.52
C TYR A 1045 -28.67 -8.36 -0.63
N ASP A 1046 -29.32 -8.29 0.54
CA ASP A 1046 -29.47 -9.41 1.45
C ASP A 1046 -30.84 -10.07 1.24
N SER A 1047 -30.84 -11.28 0.69
CA SER A 1047 -32.05 -12.07 0.44
C SER A 1047 -32.75 -12.54 1.71
N GLN A 1048 -32.07 -12.58 2.88
CA GLN A 1048 -32.69 -12.98 4.15
C GLN A 1048 -33.54 -11.88 4.78
N SER A 1049 -33.12 -10.62 4.67
CA SER A 1049 -33.91 -9.45 5.10
C SER A 1049 -34.71 -8.78 3.98
N SER A 1050 -34.47 -9.15 2.72
CA SER A 1050 -35.01 -8.51 1.53
C SER A 1050 -34.70 -7.00 1.47
N LEU A 1051 -33.48 -6.62 1.88
CA LEU A 1051 -32.98 -5.25 1.85
C LEU A 1051 -31.96 -5.07 0.74
N LEU A 1052 -32.19 -4.06 -0.10
CA LEU A 1052 -31.23 -3.51 -1.05
C LEU A 1052 -30.53 -2.33 -0.38
N CYS A 1053 -29.22 -2.38 -0.25
CA CYS A 1053 -28.42 -1.33 0.38
C CYS A 1053 -27.42 -0.73 -0.62
N TRP A 1054 -27.20 0.58 -0.55
CA TRP A 1054 -26.21 1.29 -1.35
C TRP A 1054 -25.33 2.19 -0.49
N ALA A 1055 -24.15 2.51 -1.01
CA ALA A 1055 -23.20 3.45 -0.45
C ALA A 1055 -22.87 4.52 -1.49
N ASP A 1056 -23.26 5.77 -1.21
CA ASP A 1056 -23.12 6.89 -2.13
C ASP A 1056 -21.99 7.83 -1.68
N ALA A 1057 -20.96 7.94 -2.54
CA ALA A 1057 -19.70 8.58 -2.23
C ALA A 1057 -19.69 10.11 -2.35
N GLY A 1058 -20.76 10.73 -2.89
CA GLY A 1058 -20.88 12.19 -2.97
C GLY A 1058 -21.87 12.78 -1.95
N THR A 1059 -22.81 11.97 -1.43
CA THR A 1059 -23.66 12.32 -0.29
C THR A 1059 -23.05 11.90 1.05
N HIS A 1060 -22.04 11.03 1.04
CA HIS A 1060 -21.38 10.44 2.21
C HIS A 1060 -22.34 9.64 3.12
N LYS A 1061 -23.26 8.86 2.50
CA LYS A 1061 -24.25 8.04 3.21
C LYS A 1061 -24.31 6.60 2.73
N MET A 1062 -24.51 5.69 3.69
CA MET A 1062 -24.94 4.32 3.45
C MET A 1062 -26.42 4.20 3.83
N GLU A 1063 -27.22 3.60 2.95
CA GLU A 1063 -28.67 3.47 3.12
C GLU A 1063 -29.14 2.09 2.69
N CYS A 1064 -30.27 1.66 3.24
CA CYS A 1064 -30.98 0.45 2.83
C CYS A 1064 -32.44 0.76 2.52
N MET A 1065 -33.05 -0.02 1.61
CA MET A 1065 -34.49 -0.04 1.41
C MET A 1065 -35.02 -1.45 1.18
N ASN A 1066 -36.32 -1.66 1.44
CA ASN A 1066 -37.01 -2.84 0.91
C ASN A 1066 -37.58 -2.55 -0.50
N PRO A 1067 -37.13 -3.22 -1.59
CA PRO A 1067 -37.54 -2.89 -2.96
C PRO A 1067 -39.02 -3.15 -3.31
N SER A 1068 -39.77 -3.82 -2.44
CA SER A 1068 -41.21 -4.11 -2.62
C SER A 1068 -42.12 -3.17 -1.82
N ARG A 1069 -41.63 -2.62 -0.70
CA ARG A 1069 -42.39 -1.74 0.20
C ARG A 1069 -42.06 -0.26 0.00
N GLY A 1070 -40.84 0.06 -0.41
CA GLY A 1070 -40.35 1.44 -0.53
C GLY A 1070 -39.85 2.04 0.79
N ASP A 1071 -39.87 1.28 1.89
CA ASP A 1071 -39.30 1.69 3.18
C ASP A 1071 -37.77 1.90 3.01
N ARG A 1072 -37.30 3.16 3.08
CA ARG A 1072 -35.88 3.58 2.98
C ARG A 1072 -35.40 4.10 4.33
N SER A 1073 -34.19 3.70 4.74
CA SER A 1073 -33.54 4.13 5.99
C SER A 1073 -32.03 4.31 5.78
N THR A 1074 -31.48 5.41 6.29
CA THR A 1074 -30.03 5.60 6.41
C THR A 1074 -29.48 4.69 7.50
N VAL A 1075 -28.31 4.11 7.26
CA VAL A 1075 -27.62 3.16 8.16
C VAL A 1075 -26.33 3.76 8.73
N LEU A 1076 -25.65 4.61 7.96
CA LEU A 1076 -24.43 5.29 8.38
C LEU A 1076 -24.26 6.60 7.59
N GLU A 1077 -23.77 7.64 8.25
CA GLU A 1077 -23.37 8.91 7.62
C GLU A 1077 -21.88 9.19 7.91
N GLY A 1078 -21.20 9.88 7.00
CA GLY A 1078 -19.77 10.22 7.12
C GLY A 1078 -18.80 9.22 6.47
N ILE A 1079 -19.30 8.27 5.68
CA ILE A 1079 -18.46 7.38 4.87
C ILE A 1079 -17.68 8.21 3.82
N ARG A 1080 -16.40 7.90 3.60
CA ARG A 1080 -15.48 8.80 2.88
C ARG A 1080 -15.64 8.70 1.37
N TYR A 1081 -15.25 7.56 0.79
CA TYR A 1081 -15.36 7.29 -0.64
C TYR A 1081 -15.54 5.78 -0.88
N PRO A 1082 -16.76 5.24 -0.64
CA PRO A 1082 -17.07 3.84 -0.94
C PRO A 1082 -16.92 3.54 -2.44
N PHE A 1083 -16.41 2.34 -2.77
CA PHE A 1083 -16.37 1.82 -4.13
C PHE A 1083 -17.23 0.55 -4.28
N GLY A 1084 -16.79 -0.57 -3.69
CA GLY A 1084 -17.52 -1.84 -3.69
C GLY A 1084 -18.23 -2.08 -2.35
N MET A 1085 -19.26 -2.92 -2.35
CA MET A 1085 -19.98 -3.30 -1.12
C MET A 1085 -20.59 -4.70 -1.18
N THR A 1086 -20.50 -5.45 -0.08
CA THR A 1086 -21.12 -6.76 0.09
C THR A 1086 -21.74 -6.89 1.49
N SER A 1087 -22.68 -7.81 1.70
CA SER A 1087 -23.33 -8.02 3.01
C SER A 1087 -23.33 -9.48 3.44
N PHE A 1088 -23.04 -9.75 4.71
CA PHE A 1088 -23.14 -11.07 5.31
C PHE A 1088 -23.85 -11.00 6.68
N GLY A 1089 -25.05 -11.57 6.75
CA GLY A 1089 -25.89 -11.54 7.94
C GLY A 1089 -26.28 -10.10 8.34
N LYS A 1090 -25.85 -9.65 9.52
CA LYS A 1090 -26.09 -8.29 10.02
C LYS A 1090 -25.06 -7.25 9.54
N THR A 1091 -23.92 -7.69 9.02
CA THR A 1091 -22.78 -6.81 8.74
C THR A 1091 -22.68 -6.51 7.25
N ILE A 1092 -22.44 -5.24 6.94
CA ILE A 1092 -22.14 -4.74 5.60
C ILE A 1092 -20.64 -4.44 5.55
N TYR A 1093 -19.96 -4.89 4.49
CA TYR A 1093 -18.53 -4.68 4.28
C TYR A 1093 -18.36 -3.87 2.98
N TYR A 1094 -17.60 -2.79 3.04
CA TYR A 1094 -17.37 -1.91 1.89
C TYR A 1094 -15.89 -1.54 1.74
N THR A 1095 -15.49 -1.22 0.52
CA THR A 1095 -14.12 -0.76 0.21
C THR A 1095 -14.09 0.76 0.09
N ASP A 1096 -13.09 1.42 0.69
CA ASP A 1096 -13.00 2.89 0.72
C ASP A 1096 -11.67 3.41 0.15
N TRP A 1097 -11.73 4.30 -0.85
CA TRP A 1097 -10.57 4.87 -1.56
C TRP A 1097 -9.87 6.03 -0.84
N GLN A 1098 -10.43 6.58 0.25
CA GLN A 1098 -9.75 7.57 1.09
C GLN A 1098 -9.11 6.95 2.33
N ARG A 1099 -9.57 5.77 2.75
CA ARG A 1099 -8.92 4.97 3.82
C ARG A 1099 -7.93 3.92 3.29
N ASP A 1100 -7.98 3.61 1.99
CA ASP A 1100 -7.34 2.45 1.37
C ASP A 1100 -7.66 1.14 2.13
N ALA A 1101 -8.93 0.97 2.54
CA ALA A 1101 -9.34 -0.04 3.52
C ALA A 1101 -10.62 -0.80 3.13
N VAL A 1102 -10.79 -1.97 3.74
CA VAL A 1102 -12.08 -2.69 3.86
C VAL A 1102 -12.68 -2.35 5.23
N VAL A 1103 -13.87 -1.75 5.25
CA VAL A 1103 -14.57 -1.31 6.47
C VAL A 1103 -15.82 -2.16 6.68
N SER A 1104 -16.10 -2.55 7.92
CA SER A 1104 -17.31 -3.28 8.31
C SER A 1104 -18.26 -2.41 9.14
N VAL A 1105 -19.57 -2.59 8.92
CA VAL A 1105 -20.66 -1.82 9.55
C VAL A 1105 -21.75 -2.77 10.02
N ASP A 1106 -22.13 -2.72 11.30
CA ASP A 1106 -23.32 -3.42 11.79
C ASP A 1106 -24.56 -2.59 11.47
N ARG A 1107 -25.40 -3.11 10.58
CA ARG A 1107 -26.57 -2.38 10.04
C ARG A 1107 -27.70 -2.15 11.05
N TYR A 1108 -27.63 -2.77 12.23
CA TYR A 1108 -28.59 -2.58 13.32
C TYR A 1108 -28.02 -1.78 14.50
N ALA A 1109 -26.70 -1.62 14.57
CA ALA A 1109 -26.03 -0.74 15.52
C ALA A 1109 -25.69 0.65 14.92
N GLU A 1110 -25.94 0.86 13.63
CA GLU A 1110 -25.72 2.12 12.88
C GLU A 1110 -24.27 2.64 13.05
N LYS A 1111 -23.31 1.72 13.08
CA LYS A 1111 -21.91 2.02 13.43
C LYS A 1111 -20.92 1.10 12.71
N GLU A 1112 -19.78 1.68 12.33
CA GLU A 1112 -18.56 0.94 11.96
C GLU A 1112 -18.08 0.06 13.13
N THR A 1113 -17.78 -1.20 12.83
CA THR A 1113 -17.40 -2.24 13.79
C THR A 1113 -15.91 -2.58 13.76
N ASP A 1114 -15.34 -2.67 12.56
CA ASP A 1114 -13.93 -3.06 12.35
C ASP A 1114 -13.42 -2.61 10.97
N GLU A 1115 -12.12 -2.35 10.85
CA GLU A 1115 -11.44 -1.89 9.62
C GLU A 1115 -10.16 -2.70 9.34
N PHE A 1116 -9.97 -3.12 8.09
CA PHE A 1116 -8.77 -3.79 7.59
C PHE A 1116 -8.08 -2.94 6.51
N GLN A 1117 -6.83 -2.55 6.76
CA GLN A 1117 -5.95 -1.89 5.78
C GLN A 1117 -4.97 -2.93 5.22
N PRO A 1118 -4.92 -3.17 3.90
CA PRO A 1118 -3.94 -4.08 3.28
C PRO A 1118 -2.51 -3.54 3.46
N GLN A 1119 -1.52 -4.45 3.58
CA GLN A 1119 -0.14 -4.07 3.88
C GLN A 1119 0.50 -3.15 2.84
N LYS A 1120 0.12 -3.27 1.55
CA LYS A 1120 0.46 -2.27 0.52
C LYS A 1120 -0.72 -1.32 0.36
N ARG A 1121 -0.55 -0.04 0.73
CA ARG A 1121 -1.54 1.03 0.57
C ARG A 1121 -1.79 1.35 -0.91
N THR A 1122 -2.72 0.62 -1.50
CA THR A 1122 -3.24 0.87 -2.86
C THR A 1122 -4.74 0.64 -2.87
N ARG A 1123 -5.48 1.31 -3.77
CA ARG A 1123 -6.94 1.39 -3.68
C ARG A 1123 -7.63 0.03 -3.80
N PRO A 1124 -8.52 -0.34 -2.86
CA PRO A 1124 -9.38 -1.51 -2.99
C PRO A 1124 -10.59 -1.21 -3.91
N TYR A 1125 -10.94 -2.17 -4.77
CA TYR A 1125 -12.01 -2.06 -5.77
C TYR A 1125 -13.23 -2.90 -5.36
N GLY A 1126 -13.75 -3.77 -6.22
CA GLY A 1126 -14.91 -4.62 -5.95
C GLY A 1126 -14.67 -5.62 -4.82
N ILE A 1127 -15.72 -5.95 -4.07
CA ILE A 1127 -15.70 -6.87 -2.92
C ILE A 1127 -16.90 -7.83 -2.98
N ALA A 1128 -16.67 -9.11 -2.65
CA ALA A 1128 -17.70 -10.16 -2.64
C ALA A 1128 -17.49 -11.14 -1.48
N ALA A 1129 -18.58 -11.57 -0.84
CA ALA A 1129 -18.54 -12.65 0.15
C ALA A 1129 -18.47 -14.03 -0.52
N ALA A 1130 -17.42 -14.79 -0.23
CA ALA A 1130 -17.18 -16.15 -0.70
C ALA A 1130 -17.67 -17.18 0.33
N TYR A 1131 -18.80 -17.81 0.03
CA TYR A 1131 -19.48 -18.73 0.94
C TYR A 1131 -19.01 -20.21 0.82
N PRO A 1132 -18.81 -20.92 1.95
CA PRO A 1132 -18.43 -22.33 1.94
C PRO A 1132 -19.55 -23.22 1.36
N GLN A 1133 -20.81 -22.79 1.42
CA GLN A 1133 -21.97 -23.42 0.79
C GLN A 1133 -22.87 -22.37 0.14
N CYS A 1134 -23.59 -22.71 -0.92
CA CYS A 1134 -24.61 -21.80 -1.48
C CYS A 1134 -25.79 -21.64 -0.51
N LEU A 1135 -26.41 -20.45 -0.51
CA LEU A 1135 -27.70 -20.24 0.12
C LEU A 1135 -28.75 -21.18 -0.51
N SER A 1136 -29.58 -21.83 0.30
CA SER A 1136 -30.60 -22.76 -0.18
C SER A 1136 -31.72 -22.01 -0.91
N GLY A 1137 -31.72 -22.08 -2.24
CA GLY A 1137 -32.76 -21.53 -3.10
C GLY A 1137 -33.13 -22.49 -4.23
N GLN A 1138 -34.31 -22.29 -4.80
CA GLN A 1138 -34.71 -22.86 -6.09
C GLN A 1138 -35.48 -21.79 -6.85
N ASN A 1139 -35.17 -21.66 -8.13
CA ASN A 1139 -35.91 -20.86 -9.10
C ASN A 1139 -36.30 -21.74 -10.30
N TYR A 1140 -37.09 -21.17 -11.20
CA TYR A 1140 -37.61 -21.87 -12.38
C TYR A 1140 -36.53 -22.31 -13.39
N CYS A 1141 -35.26 -21.91 -13.21
CA CYS A 1141 -34.12 -22.33 -14.02
C CYS A 1141 -33.26 -23.42 -13.37
N SER A 1142 -33.35 -23.61 -12.05
CA SER A 1142 -32.43 -24.47 -11.25
C SER A 1142 -32.44 -25.95 -11.62
N VAL A 1143 -33.48 -26.43 -12.30
CA VAL A 1143 -33.59 -27.83 -12.75
C VAL A 1143 -33.62 -27.87 -14.27
N ASN A 1144 -32.66 -28.57 -14.88
CA ASN A 1144 -32.56 -28.75 -16.33
C ASN A 1144 -32.62 -27.43 -17.14
N ASN A 1145 -32.01 -26.35 -16.62
CA ASN A 1145 -32.05 -25.01 -17.23
C ASN A 1145 -33.51 -24.51 -17.45
N GLY A 1146 -34.43 -24.93 -16.58
CA GLY A 1146 -35.88 -24.81 -16.72
C GLY A 1146 -36.51 -25.53 -17.93
N GLY A 1147 -35.71 -26.09 -18.84
CA GLY A 1147 -36.11 -26.47 -20.19
C GLY A 1147 -35.88 -25.38 -21.26
N CYS A 1148 -34.99 -24.41 -21.04
CA CYS A 1148 -34.47 -23.54 -22.12
C CYS A 1148 -33.36 -24.25 -22.90
N THR A 1149 -33.24 -23.95 -24.20
CA THR A 1149 -32.15 -24.45 -25.06
C THR A 1149 -30.87 -23.64 -24.93
N HIS A 1150 -30.98 -22.36 -24.55
CA HIS A 1150 -29.87 -21.43 -24.33
C HIS A 1150 -30.03 -20.78 -22.95
N LEU A 1151 -30.09 -19.45 -22.83
CA LEU A 1151 -30.24 -18.79 -21.53
C LEU A 1151 -31.61 -19.09 -20.89
N CYS A 1152 -31.62 -19.42 -19.59
CA CYS A 1152 -32.79 -19.35 -18.74
C CYS A 1152 -32.60 -18.23 -17.72
N LEU A 1153 -33.50 -17.25 -17.72
CA LEU A 1153 -33.46 -16.09 -16.83
C LEU A 1153 -34.69 -16.13 -15.93
N ALA A 1154 -34.49 -16.09 -14.61
CA ALA A 1154 -35.57 -16.17 -13.63
C ALA A 1154 -36.39 -14.88 -13.58
N THR A 1155 -37.67 -14.99 -13.25
CA THR A 1155 -38.55 -13.85 -12.94
C THR A 1155 -39.36 -14.16 -11.68
N PRO A 1156 -39.95 -13.16 -10.98
CA PRO A 1156 -40.67 -13.38 -9.72
C PRO A 1156 -41.87 -14.35 -9.81
N ASN A 1157 -42.37 -14.63 -11.02
CA ASN A 1157 -43.52 -15.51 -11.25
C ASN A 1157 -43.17 -16.78 -12.05
N GLY A 1158 -41.93 -16.93 -12.53
CA GLY A 1158 -41.62 -17.91 -13.58
C GLY A 1158 -40.23 -17.75 -14.21
N ARG A 1159 -40.14 -17.93 -15.52
CA ARG A 1159 -38.86 -17.87 -16.28
C ARG A 1159 -39.02 -17.36 -17.71
N SER A 1160 -37.91 -16.85 -18.24
CA SER A 1160 -37.79 -16.35 -19.60
C SER A 1160 -36.63 -17.07 -20.31
N CYS A 1161 -36.92 -17.82 -21.38
CA CYS A 1161 -35.90 -18.37 -22.25
C CYS A 1161 -35.44 -17.31 -23.24
N LYS A 1162 -34.15 -16.99 -23.23
CA LYS A 1162 -33.55 -15.99 -24.12
C LYS A 1162 -32.54 -16.62 -25.07
N CYS A 1163 -32.55 -16.12 -26.31
CA CYS A 1163 -31.58 -16.50 -27.32
C CYS A 1163 -30.34 -15.59 -27.25
N PRO A 1164 -29.14 -16.13 -27.53
CA PRO A 1164 -27.95 -15.30 -27.74
C PRO A 1164 -28.11 -14.39 -28.96
N ASP A 1165 -27.48 -13.22 -28.98
CA ASP A 1165 -27.67 -12.25 -30.08
C ASP A 1165 -27.20 -12.79 -31.44
N ASN A 1166 -26.19 -13.66 -31.44
CA ASN A 1166 -25.68 -14.34 -32.63
C ASN A 1166 -26.54 -15.53 -33.12
N ALA A 1167 -27.65 -15.88 -32.44
CA ALA A 1167 -28.34 -17.16 -32.63
C ALA A 1167 -29.37 -17.21 -33.79
N VAL A 1168 -29.45 -16.16 -34.62
CA VAL A 1168 -30.41 -16.05 -35.75
C VAL A 1168 -30.33 -17.24 -36.74
N ALA A 1169 -29.20 -17.94 -36.78
CA ALA A 1169 -28.99 -19.11 -37.64
C ALA A 1169 -29.35 -20.49 -37.00
N VAL A 1170 -29.61 -20.58 -35.69
CA VAL A 1170 -29.58 -21.87 -34.95
C VAL A 1170 -30.82 -22.14 -34.11
N GLY A 1171 -32.01 -22.10 -34.73
CA GLY A 1171 -33.23 -22.78 -34.24
C GLY A 1171 -33.71 -22.41 -32.82
N CYS A 1172 -33.26 -21.28 -32.28
CA CYS A 1172 -33.56 -20.88 -30.90
C CYS A 1172 -34.99 -20.34 -30.78
N VAL A 1173 -35.67 -20.69 -29.67
CA VAL A 1173 -37.07 -20.32 -29.41
C VAL A 1173 -37.13 -19.56 -28.09
N GLU A 1174 -37.34 -18.24 -28.16
CA GLU A 1174 -37.71 -17.47 -26.97
C GLU A 1174 -39.10 -17.92 -26.49
N SER A 1175 -39.23 -18.12 -25.18
CA SER A 1175 -40.51 -18.48 -24.55
C SER A 1175 -40.49 -18.07 -23.08
N GLY A 1176 -41.57 -17.44 -22.62
CA GLY A 1176 -41.81 -17.12 -21.22
C GLY A 1176 -42.90 -18.04 -20.64
N TYR A 1177 -42.81 -18.29 -19.34
CA TYR A 1177 -43.84 -18.97 -18.53
C TYR A 1177 -43.91 -18.29 -17.16
#